data_AF-A0A0G1VHH4-F1
#
_entry.id   AF-A0A0G1VHH4-F1
#
_cell.length_a   1.000
_cell.length_b   1.000
_cell.length_c   1.000
_cell.angle_alpha   90.00
_cell.angle_beta   90.00
_cell.angle_gamma   90.00
#
_symmetry.space_group_name_H-M   'P 1'
#
loop_
_entity.id
_entity.type
_entity.pdbx_description
1 polymer ?
#
loop_
_entity_poly.entity_id
_entity_poly.type
_entity_poly.pdbx_seq_one_letter_code
_entity_poly.pdbx_strand_id
1 'polypeptide(L)'
;MVNALSIYCEVVVHRDGGIYLQEYKQGKRKAAVKKIGKSDLHGTIVTFEPDAEIFKEGIAFDFSKVVNHMRQQAYLVKGLRISVIDARSFGNIDLADVFYFRELEIDAPSETFYFDGGLLSLVKHYNAHFKVVHKNIFYVERKTEGSEGVEIALQYVDDISSRVMPFANNIYNSEGGTHLTGFKTALTRTLNTHARNNNYIKESEENFTGEDVLEGLTAVISVKLREIQFEGQTKAKLGSMEAQSAVAAIFGESFSAFLEENPDDARAMVNKVILALKARKAAKAAKDSVLRKGALEGMTLPGKLADCETKSADEAELFLVEGDSAGGCWSGNTRISLVDGRELSFIDLVKESENGRQNFCYTMRNDGHVGIAPILNPRCTKHNASVIKIILDTGEELICTPDHLFRLVDGSYIQASQLTPSQSISPLYRKISKKGDGTNLNGYEMVFDPKKKGWMFTHILADIYNLENGAYKSYKGDHRHHSDFNKRNNSPTNIKRVTYEEHMALHYAYMKGALHRPDVKLRSIKAKQTLKYREAARQKSLEKRELFSANAKKQWENPEYKKYMTEKFLAFYRENAEYRGRNNALLNEAQQKYWSEEANRQAQSKRIEQFFVDHPEQKKALRTSAVLQWNDERLRAWRKVETRKQWTPEFRERRKAAYNRTYLRKAISLLHEIWKDSGVIDEHTYDRIRKERRDRSLIKVQTIAQRFFEDDRRKLQEAVVNYNHRIKAILPLSERIDVYDLEVPETHNFGLASGIFVHNSSKQGRDRRTQAVLPLKGKILNVERARLDKILGFAEIKALVIALGTGISDSFDISRLRYHKVIIATDADVDGAHIRTLLLTLFFRYFRQLIDGGFIYIAKPPLYKVKRGKEFHYFYSDEEKNAFLKKEGVEVKELEEKGVEDGEEEIEAETAEADTNRSTLNAKRSLRVSIQRYKGLGEMNPEELWETTMDPEKRTLKKVTVEDAQEADKIFDILMGEDVPSRKSFIQSNATKATLDI
;
A
#
# COMPACT_ATOMS: atom_id res chain seq x y z
N MET A 1 55.97 -7.43 25.45
CA MET A 1 54.51 -7.60 25.47
C MET A 1 54.11 -9.05 25.22
N VAL A 2 54.36 -9.63 24.03
CA VAL A 2 53.98 -11.03 23.69
C VAL A 2 54.31 -12.04 24.79
N ASN A 3 55.57 -12.06 25.26
CA ASN A 3 56.00 -12.94 26.35
C ASN A 3 55.16 -12.79 27.65
N ALA A 4 54.75 -11.57 28.02
CA ALA A 4 53.94 -11.33 29.21
C ALA A 4 52.47 -11.76 29.04
N LEU A 5 51.98 -11.83 27.80
CA LEU A 5 50.59 -12.18 27.46
C LEU A 5 50.46 -13.64 26.99
N SER A 6 51.47 -14.46 27.22
CA SER A 6 51.50 -15.87 26.79
C SER A 6 51.63 -16.78 28.01
N ILE A 7 50.85 -17.86 28.05
CA ILE A 7 51.03 -18.91 29.07
C ILE A 7 52.35 -19.64 28.89
N TYR A 8 52.79 -19.77 27.65
CA TYR A 8 54.05 -20.37 27.26
C TYR A 8 54.68 -19.55 26.13
N CYS A 9 55.98 -19.30 26.23
CA CYS A 9 56.76 -18.70 25.15
C CYS A 9 58.16 -19.32 25.15
N GLU A 10 58.60 -19.79 23.99
CA GLU A 10 59.90 -20.39 23.74
C GLU A 10 60.61 -19.62 22.64
N VAL A 11 61.90 -19.37 22.83
CA VAL A 11 62.76 -18.72 21.86
C VAL A 11 63.97 -19.59 21.61
N VAL A 12 64.15 -20.00 20.35
CA VAL A 12 65.31 -20.75 19.85
C VAL A 12 66.12 -19.87 18.91
N VAL A 13 67.40 -19.69 19.20
CA VAL A 13 68.30 -18.81 18.45
C VAL A 13 69.45 -19.63 17.87
N HIS A 14 69.60 -19.59 16.55
CA HIS A 14 70.74 -20.15 15.83
C HIS A 14 71.72 -19.00 15.57
N ARG A 15 72.87 -19.00 16.24
CA ARG A 15 73.87 -17.93 16.14
C ARG A 15 75.25 -18.45 16.58
N ASP A 16 76.33 -17.88 16.06
CA ASP A 16 77.71 -18.15 16.53
C ASP A 16 78.06 -19.65 16.65
N GLY A 17 77.63 -20.46 15.68
CA GLY A 17 77.88 -21.91 15.65
C GLY A 17 77.08 -22.75 16.67
N GLY A 18 76.06 -22.17 17.31
CA GLY A 18 75.28 -22.80 18.38
C GLY A 18 73.78 -22.62 18.24
N ILE A 19 73.03 -23.53 18.86
CA ILE A 19 71.59 -23.42 19.08
C ILE A 19 71.38 -23.07 20.55
N TYR A 20 70.72 -21.94 20.81
CA TYR A 20 70.42 -21.45 22.15
C TYR A 20 68.92 -21.46 22.38
N LEU A 21 68.47 -21.99 23.51
CA LEU A 21 67.06 -22.09 23.87
C LEU A 21 66.77 -21.38 25.19
N GLN A 22 65.63 -20.70 25.25
CA GLN A 22 65.09 -20.15 26.48
C GLN A 22 63.56 -20.22 26.51
N GLU A 23 63.02 -20.71 27.62
CA GLU A 23 61.59 -20.79 27.88
C GLU A 23 61.12 -19.74 28.89
N TYR A 24 59.88 -19.32 28.71
CA TYR A 24 59.17 -18.39 29.57
C TYR A 24 57.76 -18.90 29.88
N LYS A 25 57.24 -18.50 31.04
CA LYS A 25 55.85 -18.71 31.47
C LYS A 25 55.30 -17.40 32.03
N GLN A 26 54.28 -16.84 31.39
CA GLN A 26 53.67 -15.55 31.78
C GLN A 26 54.73 -14.46 32.03
N GLY A 27 55.64 -14.29 31.07
CA GLY A 27 56.73 -13.31 31.12
C GLY A 27 57.93 -13.67 32.00
N LYS A 28 57.85 -14.72 32.82
CA LYS A 28 58.96 -15.13 33.70
C LYS A 28 59.82 -16.21 33.03
N ARG A 29 61.13 -16.01 33.01
CA ARG A 29 62.09 -17.02 32.51
C ARG A 29 62.03 -18.28 33.37
N LYS A 30 61.96 -19.47 32.77
CA LYS A 30 62.04 -20.75 33.49
C LYS A 30 63.48 -21.14 33.84
N ALA A 31 64.41 -20.83 32.94
CA ALA A 31 65.84 -21.12 33.09
C ALA A 31 66.70 -20.02 32.45
N ALA A 32 68.01 -20.05 32.74
CA ALA A 32 68.98 -19.27 31.98
C ALA A 32 69.11 -19.84 30.56
N VAL A 33 69.56 -19.00 29.61
CA VAL A 33 69.78 -19.40 28.21
C VAL A 33 70.70 -20.62 28.17
N LYS A 34 70.26 -21.69 27.51
CA LYS A 34 71.01 -22.94 27.40
C LYS A 34 71.45 -23.18 25.96
N LYS A 35 72.72 -23.51 25.75
CA LYS A 35 73.18 -24.04 24.46
C LYS A 35 72.75 -25.51 24.35
N ILE A 36 71.87 -25.81 23.40
CA ILE A 36 71.28 -27.14 23.22
C ILE A 36 71.90 -27.93 22.07
N GLY A 37 72.64 -27.27 21.17
CA GLY A 37 73.28 -27.93 20.04
C GLY A 37 74.29 -27.06 19.29
N LYS A 38 74.87 -27.63 18.22
CA LYS A 38 75.66 -26.92 17.21
C LYS A 38 74.77 -26.63 16.00
N SER A 39 75.00 -25.50 15.33
CA SER A 39 74.24 -25.12 14.12
C SER A 39 75.07 -24.20 13.25
N ASP A 40 75.02 -24.43 11.94
CA ASP A 40 75.59 -23.53 10.92
C ASP A 40 74.55 -22.49 10.42
N LEU A 41 73.29 -22.64 10.81
CA LEU A 41 72.20 -21.72 10.48
C LEU A 41 72.27 -20.42 11.30
N HIS A 42 71.62 -19.37 10.80
CA HIS A 42 71.45 -18.09 11.48
C HIS A 42 69.97 -17.67 11.47
N GLY A 43 69.39 -17.48 12.65
CA GLY A 43 68.00 -17.02 12.78
C GLY A 43 67.41 -17.21 14.16
N THR A 44 66.12 -16.91 14.28
CA THR A 44 65.39 -16.99 15.54
C THR A 44 64.00 -17.55 15.29
N ILE A 45 63.63 -18.54 16.08
CA ILE A 45 62.32 -19.18 16.09
C ILE A 45 61.65 -18.79 17.40
N VAL A 46 60.40 -18.33 17.32
CA VAL A 46 59.60 -17.94 18.48
C VAL A 46 58.30 -18.70 18.45
N THR A 47 58.06 -19.51 19.47
CA THR A 47 56.84 -20.29 19.66
C THR A 47 56.12 -19.74 20.88
N PHE A 48 54.84 -19.45 20.79
CA PHE A 48 54.08 -18.93 21.94
C PHE A 48 52.62 -19.38 21.90
N GLU A 49 52.03 -19.46 23.09
CA GLU A 49 50.62 -19.77 23.29
C GLU A 49 49.96 -18.63 24.08
N PRO A 50 48.96 -17.93 23.50
CA PRO A 50 48.27 -16.81 24.14
C PRO A 50 47.60 -17.20 25.46
N ASP A 51 47.60 -16.30 26.44
CA ASP A 51 46.93 -16.54 27.73
C ASP A 51 45.40 -16.36 27.63
N ALA A 52 44.67 -17.48 27.78
CA ALA A 52 43.22 -17.51 27.71
C ALA A 52 42.54 -16.71 28.85
N GLU A 53 43.23 -16.45 29.97
CA GLU A 53 42.68 -15.60 31.04
C GLU A 53 42.61 -14.12 30.60
N ILE A 54 43.52 -13.71 29.71
CA ILE A 54 43.61 -12.35 29.19
C ILE A 54 42.71 -12.18 27.96
N PHE A 55 42.73 -13.13 27.03
CA PHE A 55 41.96 -13.08 25.77
C PHE A 55 40.61 -13.80 25.87
N LYS A 56 39.66 -13.18 26.58
CA LYS A 56 38.34 -13.76 26.88
C LYS A 56 37.41 -13.95 25.67
N GLU A 57 37.62 -13.17 24.61
CA GLU A 57 36.81 -13.21 23.37
C GLU A 57 37.23 -14.33 22.41
N GLY A 58 38.30 -15.08 22.74
CA GLY A 58 38.79 -16.22 21.97
C GLY A 58 40.28 -16.13 21.63
N ILE A 59 40.95 -17.29 21.57
CA ILE A 59 42.39 -17.43 21.25
C ILE A 59 42.64 -17.98 19.84
N ALA A 60 41.58 -18.21 19.06
CA ALA A 60 41.69 -18.77 17.72
C ALA A 60 42.22 -17.71 16.74
N PHE A 61 43.40 -17.96 16.18
CA PHE A 61 43.94 -17.11 15.11
C PHE A 61 43.10 -17.26 13.83
N ASP A 62 42.69 -16.12 13.26
CA ASP A 62 42.07 -16.05 11.94
C ASP A 62 43.15 -16.15 10.86
N PHE A 63 43.15 -17.25 10.10
CA PHE A 63 44.14 -17.52 9.06
C PHE A 63 44.12 -16.43 7.97
N SER A 64 42.93 -16.03 7.50
CA SER A 64 42.81 -15.01 6.45
C SER A 64 43.35 -13.66 6.90
N LYS A 65 43.14 -13.26 8.17
CA LYS A 65 43.68 -12.02 8.73
C LYS A 65 45.21 -12.04 8.77
N VAL A 66 45.81 -13.15 9.21
CA VAL A 66 47.27 -13.32 9.24
C VAL A 66 47.85 -13.29 7.82
N VAL A 67 47.27 -14.07 6.91
CA VAL A 67 47.66 -14.15 5.50
C VAL A 67 47.64 -12.76 4.85
N ASN A 68 46.56 -11.99 5.03
CA ASN A 68 46.43 -10.65 4.46
C ASN A 68 47.48 -9.68 5.03
N HIS A 69 47.73 -9.72 6.34
CA HIS A 69 48.75 -8.88 6.96
C HIS A 69 50.17 -9.23 6.47
N MET A 70 50.50 -10.52 6.40
CA MET A 70 51.80 -11.00 5.93
C MET A 70 52.01 -10.70 4.44
N ARG A 71 50.97 -10.83 3.62
CA ARG A 71 51.00 -10.44 2.20
C ARG A 71 51.40 -8.98 2.04
N GLN A 72 50.78 -8.07 2.80
CA GLN A 72 51.11 -6.64 2.76
C GLN A 72 52.58 -6.39 3.14
N GLN A 73 53.08 -7.04 4.20
CA GLN A 73 54.48 -6.91 4.61
C GLN A 73 55.46 -7.41 3.54
N ALA A 74 55.14 -8.51 2.84
CA ALA A 74 55.96 -9.03 1.76
C ALA A 74 56.09 -8.05 0.58
N TYR A 75 55.08 -7.21 0.32
CA TYR A 75 55.16 -6.18 -0.73
C TYR A 75 56.03 -4.97 -0.34
N LEU A 76 56.14 -4.66 0.96
CA LEU A 76 56.91 -3.52 1.48
C LEU A 76 58.43 -3.79 1.50
N VAL A 77 58.83 -5.08 1.50
CA VAL A 77 60.24 -5.50 1.57
C VAL A 77 60.55 -6.41 0.40
N LYS A 78 61.20 -5.84 -0.64
CA LYS A 78 61.62 -6.58 -1.83
C LYS A 78 62.52 -7.76 -1.47
N GLY A 79 62.25 -8.91 -2.08
CA GLY A 79 63.03 -10.13 -1.85
C GLY A 79 62.77 -10.84 -0.52
N LEU A 80 61.83 -10.37 0.30
CA LEU A 80 61.42 -11.08 1.52
C LEU A 80 60.44 -12.20 1.17
N ARG A 81 60.82 -13.45 1.47
CA ARG A 81 59.93 -14.60 1.38
C ARG A 81 59.20 -14.81 2.70
N ILE A 82 57.87 -14.78 2.68
CA ILE A 82 57.02 -15.08 3.84
C ILE A 82 56.14 -16.28 3.50
N SER A 83 56.11 -17.29 4.35
CA SER A 83 55.22 -18.44 4.24
C SER A 83 54.32 -18.51 5.46
N VAL A 84 53.01 -18.59 5.25
CA VAL A 84 51.99 -18.75 6.30
C VAL A 84 51.35 -20.12 6.11
N ILE A 85 51.36 -20.95 7.15
CA ILE A 85 50.91 -22.34 7.10
C ILE A 85 49.92 -22.55 8.25
N ASP A 86 48.74 -23.08 7.93
CA ASP A 86 47.68 -23.40 8.90
C ASP A 86 47.69 -24.89 9.23
N ALA A 87 48.39 -25.23 10.30
CA ALA A 87 48.58 -26.62 10.69
C ALA A 87 47.52 -27.15 11.69
N ARG A 88 46.39 -26.44 11.87
CA ARG A 88 45.35 -26.80 12.87
C ARG A 88 44.77 -28.21 12.69
N SER A 89 44.75 -28.74 11.46
CA SER A 89 44.21 -30.07 11.15
C SER A 89 45.16 -31.24 11.43
N PHE A 90 46.44 -30.98 11.73
CA PHE A 90 47.49 -32.02 11.80
C PHE A 90 47.86 -32.44 13.23
N GLY A 91 47.20 -31.91 14.26
CA GLY A 91 47.46 -32.31 15.66
C GLY A 91 48.88 -31.99 16.12
N ASN A 92 49.53 -32.92 16.84
CA ASN A 92 50.91 -32.76 17.31
C ASN A 92 51.89 -32.97 16.15
N ILE A 93 52.55 -31.89 15.75
CA ILE A 93 53.65 -31.91 14.77
C ILE A 93 54.96 -31.94 15.54
N ASP A 94 55.85 -32.86 15.19
CA ASP A 94 57.21 -32.85 15.70
C ASP A 94 57.99 -31.71 15.03
N LEU A 95 58.39 -30.73 15.84
CA LEU A 95 59.17 -29.57 15.41
C LEU A 95 60.66 -29.74 15.74
N ALA A 96 61.07 -30.90 16.24
CA ALA A 96 62.48 -31.20 16.48
C ALA A 96 63.26 -31.09 15.16
N ASP A 97 64.31 -30.26 15.17
CA ASP A 97 65.24 -30.03 14.06
C ASP A 97 64.64 -29.33 12.80
N VAL A 98 63.46 -28.71 12.91
CA VAL A 98 62.86 -27.93 11.81
C VAL A 98 63.22 -26.46 11.93
N PHE A 99 63.91 -25.91 10.92
CA PHE A 99 64.26 -24.48 10.91
C PHE A 99 63.22 -23.65 10.14
N TYR A 100 62.76 -24.16 9.00
CA TYR A 100 61.63 -23.55 8.30
C TYR A 100 60.42 -24.48 8.32
N PHE A 101 59.27 -23.98 8.78
CA PHE A 101 58.04 -24.77 8.88
C PHE A 101 57.58 -25.41 7.55
N ARG A 102 58.01 -24.88 6.41
CA ARG A 102 57.76 -25.45 5.08
C ARG A 102 58.53 -26.75 4.79
N GLU A 103 59.58 -27.05 5.55
CA GLU A 103 60.41 -28.27 5.40
C GLU A 103 59.70 -29.52 5.91
N LEU A 104 58.59 -29.35 6.65
CA LEU A 104 57.77 -30.43 7.18
C LEU A 104 56.94 -31.17 6.12
N GLU A 105 56.88 -30.67 4.88
CA GLU A 105 56.12 -31.24 3.75
C GLU A 105 54.67 -31.65 4.11
N ILE A 106 54.07 -30.96 5.08
CA ILE A 106 52.70 -31.19 5.51
C ILE A 106 51.70 -30.67 4.48
N ASP A 107 50.69 -31.47 4.16
CA ASP A 107 49.58 -31.11 3.26
C ASP A 107 48.56 -30.21 3.98
N ALA A 108 49.02 -29.04 4.42
CA ALA A 108 48.26 -28.06 5.17
C ALA A 108 47.95 -26.83 4.30
N PRO A 109 46.79 -26.16 4.50
CA PRO A 109 46.51 -24.89 3.85
C PRO A 109 47.66 -23.91 4.07
N SER A 110 48.26 -23.43 2.98
CA SER A 110 49.42 -22.54 3.04
C SER A 110 49.42 -21.51 1.93
N GLU A 111 49.92 -20.31 2.24
CA GLU A 111 50.20 -19.26 1.26
C GLU A 111 51.65 -18.80 1.41
N THR A 112 52.33 -18.60 0.28
CA THR A 112 53.71 -18.08 0.25
C THR A 112 53.77 -16.84 -0.62
N PHE A 113 54.43 -15.80 -0.10
CA PHE A 113 54.61 -14.50 -0.73
C PHE A 113 56.09 -14.24 -1.00
N TYR A 114 56.39 -13.81 -2.23
CA TYR A 114 57.70 -13.37 -2.65
C TYR A 114 57.52 -12.37 -3.80
N PHE A 115 58.01 -11.13 -3.63
CA PHE A 115 57.81 -10.06 -4.60
C PHE A 115 59.11 -9.30 -4.86
N ASP A 116 59.56 -9.31 -6.12
CA ASP A 116 60.71 -8.50 -6.56
C ASP A 116 60.30 -7.05 -6.89
N GLY A 117 59.04 -6.84 -7.30
CA GLY A 117 58.52 -5.55 -7.77
C GLY A 117 58.07 -4.58 -6.67
N GLY A 118 58.19 -4.95 -5.39
CA GLY A 118 57.85 -4.09 -4.23
C GLY A 118 56.46 -3.46 -4.33
N LEU A 119 56.40 -2.13 -4.15
CA LEU A 119 55.14 -1.37 -4.19
C LEU A 119 54.41 -1.42 -5.55
N LEU A 120 55.14 -1.61 -6.66
CA LEU A 120 54.54 -1.71 -7.99
C LEU A 120 53.65 -2.97 -8.07
N SER A 121 54.12 -4.09 -7.49
CA SER A 121 53.33 -5.32 -7.41
C SER A 121 52.10 -5.16 -6.50
N LEU A 122 52.19 -4.34 -5.45
CA LEU A 122 51.08 -4.05 -4.55
C LEU A 122 49.98 -3.23 -5.24
N VAL A 123 50.35 -2.14 -5.93
CA VAL A 123 49.38 -1.33 -6.70
C VAL A 123 48.72 -2.17 -7.78
N LYS A 124 49.49 -3.00 -8.49
CA LYS A 124 48.96 -3.94 -9.50
C LYS A 124 47.98 -4.95 -8.90
N HIS A 125 48.25 -5.45 -7.70
CA HIS A 125 47.35 -6.35 -6.98
C HIS A 125 46.02 -5.67 -6.62
N TYR A 126 46.07 -4.47 -6.03
CA TYR A 126 44.86 -3.72 -5.67
C TYR A 126 44.05 -3.29 -6.91
N ASN A 127 44.71 -3.00 -8.01
CA ASN A 127 44.06 -2.58 -9.25
C ASN A 127 43.59 -3.76 -10.13
N ALA A 128 43.80 -5.01 -9.72
CA ALA A 128 43.53 -6.19 -10.56
C ALA A 128 42.07 -6.29 -11.03
N HIS A 129 41.13 -5.80 -10.24
CA HIS A 129 39.68 -5.84 -10.54
C HIS A 129 39.14 -4.54 -11.13
N PHE A 130 39.97 -3.51 -11.28
CA PHE A 130 39.54 -2.21 -11.76
C PHE A 130 40.03 -1.95 -13.18
N LYS A 131 39.23 -1.22 -13.95
CA LYS A 131 39.66 -0.71 -15.25
C LYS A 131 40.68 0.40 -15.03
N VAL A 132 41.93 0.16 -15.42
CA VAL A 132 43.01 1.17 -15.32
C VAL A 132 42.76 2.34 -16.28
N VAL A 133 43.02 3.57 -15.83
CA VAL A 133 42.87 4.80 -16.64
C VAL A 133 44.07 5.02 -17.55
N HIS A 134 45.26 4.66 -17.07
CA HIS A 134 46.52 4.79 -17.79
C HIS A 134 47.36 3.52 -17.63
N LYS A 135 48.24 3.25 -18.59
CA LYS A 135 48.90 1.94 -18.71
C LYS A 135 50.04 1.78 -17.71
N ASN A 136 50.91 2.79 -17.60
CA ASN A 136 52.12 2.68 -16.80
C ASN A 136 51.84 3.05 -15.34
N ILE A 137 52.28 2.21 -14.40
CA ILE A 137 52.26 2.52 -12.97
C ILE A 137 53.42 3.48 -12.71
N PHE A 138 53.13 4.66 -12.13
CA PHE A 138 54.20 5.54 -11.69
C PHE A 138 54.90 4.91 -10.49
N TYR A 139 56.23 4.94 -10.50
CA TYR A 139 57.06 4.38 -9.45
C TYR A 139 58.31 5.24 -9.23
N VAL A 140 58.63 5.53 -7.98
CA VAL A 140 59.87 6.21 -7.59
C VAL A 140 60.41 5.64 -6.30
N GLU A 141 61.73 5.48 -6.22
CA GLU A 141 62.47 5.15 -5.00
C GLU A 141 63.73 6.00 -4.95
N ARG A 142 63.82 6.93 -3.99
CA ARG A 142 65.00 7.78 -3.80
C ARG A 142 65.28 8.02 -2.32
N LYS A 143 66.54 8.31 -2.00
CA LYS A 143 66.97 8.77 -0.68
C LYS A 143 67.14 10.29 -0.70
N THR A 144 66.91 10.95 0.43
CA THR A 144 67.19 12.39 0.58
C THR A 144 67.66 12.70 1.99
N GLU A 145 68.11 13.93 2.22
CA GLU A 145 68.59 14.35 3.54
C GLU A 145 67.45 14.30 4.56
N GLY A 146 67.62 13.54 5.65
CA GLY A 146 66.57 13.29 6.66
C GLY A 146 65.67 12.08 6.43
N SER A 147 65.77 11.37 5.30
CA SER A 147 65.02 10.13 5.02
C SER A 147 65.93 9.03 4.46
N GLU A 148 65.86 7.83 5.04
CA GLU A 148 66.58 6.63 4.57
C GLU A 148 66.01 6.06 3.26
N GLY A 149 64.82 6.50 2.86
CA GLY A 149 64.22 6.15 1.57
C GLY A 149 62.75 6.56 1.51
N VAL A 150 62.35 7.14 0.38
CA VAL A 150 60.96 7.37 0.02
C VAL A 150 60.66 6.52 -1.21
N GLU A 151 59.70 5.62 -1.08
CA GLU A 151 59.22 4.74 -2.15
C GLU A 151 57.73 5.01 -2.37
N ILE A 152 57.34 5.36 -3.60
CA ILE A 152 55.95 5.70 -3.93
C ILE A 152 55.58 5.01 -5.23
N ALA A 153 54.41 4.36 -5.23
CA ALA A 153 53.80 3.82 -6.43
C ALA A 153 52.36 4.32 -6.53
N LEU A 154 51.91 4.72 -7.73
CA LEU A 154 50.52 5.11 -7.95
C LEU A 154 50.00 4.75 -9.34
N GLN A 155 48.68 4.58 -9.42
CA GLN A 155 47.95 4.43 -10.67
C GLN A 155 46.48 4.82 -10.48
N TYR A 156 45.92 5.55 -11.44
CA TYR A 156 44.49 5.84 -11.51
C TYR A 156 43.71 4.70 -12.14
N VAL A 157 42.54 4.46 -11.57
CA VAL A 157 41.53 3.52 -12.05
C VAL A 157 40.21 4.25 -12.29
N ASP A 158 39.33 3.61 -13.05
CA ASP A 158 37.99 4.12 -13.34
C ASP A 158 37.05 3.86 -12.14
N ASP A 159 37.39 4.49 -11.02
CA ASP A 159 36.62 4.49 -9.78
C ASP A 159 36.48 5.94 -9.27
N ILE A 160 35.55 6.14 -8.33
CA ILE A 160 35.35 7.38 -7.60
C ILE A 160 36.09 7.32 -6.25
N SER A 161 36.21 6.13 -5.65
CA SER A 161 36.92 5.99 -4.37
C SER A 161 38.44 6.15 -4.53
N SER A 162 39.07 6.74 -3.52
CA SER A 162 40.53 6.82 -3.43
C SER A 162 41.07 5.76 -2.48
N ARG A 163 42.20 5.15 -2.83
CA ARG A 163 42.87 4.11 -2.05
C ARG A 163 44.31 4.54 -1.82
N VAL A 164 44.54 5.29 -0.75
CA VAL A 164 45.88 5.76 -0.38
C VAL A 164 46.37 4.99 0.84
N MET A 165 47.51 4.32 0.71
CA MET A 165 48.09 3.48 1.74
C MET A 165 49.44 4.06 2.19
N PRO A 166 49.45 4.82 3.28
CA PRO A 166 50.66 5.40 3.84
C PRO A 166 51.33 4.44 4.84
N PHE A 167 52.64 4.29 4.71
CA PHE A 167 53.50 3.46 5.55
C PHE A 167 54.73 4.24 6.00
N ALA A 168 55.08 4.09 7.27
CA ALA A 168 56.33 4.61 7.83
C ALA A 168 57.08 3.47 8.53
N ASN A 169 58.31 3.19 8.09
CA ASN A 169 59.12 2.06 8.55
C ASN A 169 58.36 0.71 8.53
N ASN A 170 57.66 0.44 7.42
CA ASN A 170 56.79 -0.74 7.19
C ASN A 170 55.54 -0.83 8.09
N ILE A 171 55.27 0.18 8.91
CA ILE A 171 54.06 0.27 9.74
C ILE A 171 52.99 1.02 8.94
N TYR A 172 51.81 0.41 8.81
CA TYR A 172 50.66 1.06 8.19
C TYR A 172 50.11 2.16 9.09
N ASN A 173 49.95 3.37 8.55
CA ASN A 173 49.44 4.52 9.27
C ASN A 173 47.99 4.79 8.87
N SER A 174 47.03 4.13 9.54
CA SER A 174 45.60 4.21 9.20
C SER A 174 45.01 5.63 9.27
N GLU A 175 45.56 6.51 10.10
CA GLU A 175 45.17 7.92 10.20
C GLU A 175 46.05 8.85 9.33
N GLY A 176 46.98 8.28 8.57
CA GLY A 176 47.89 8.99 7.68
C GLY A 176 49.01 9.71 8.44
N GLY A 177 49.16 11.01 8.19
CA GLY A 177 50.20 11.84 8.81
C GLY A 177 50.99 12.68 7.82
N THR A 178 52.15 13.16 8.25
CA THR A 178 52.99 14.14 7.54
C THR A 178 53.38 13.73 6.12
N HIS A 179 53.84 12.49 5.93
CA HIS A 179 54.12 11.90 4.62
C HIS A 179 52.92 11.91 3.65
N LEU A 180 51.71 11.56 4.11
CA LEU A 180 50.49 11.62 3.30
C LEU A 180 50.16 13.08 2.92
N THR A 181 50.29 14.01 3.85
CA THR A 181 50.10 15.44 3.58
C THR A 181 51.06 15.94 2.51
N GLY A 182 52.35 15.60 2.62
CA GLY A 182 53.38 15.95 1.63
C GLY A 182 53.06 15.42 0.24
N PHE A 183 52.61 14.15 0.16
CA PHE A 183 52.16 13.53 -1.09
C PHE A 183 50.95 14.27 -1.69
N LYS A 184 49.89 14.50 -0.91
CA LYS A 184 48.68 15.19 -1.39
C LYS A 184 49.01 16.59 -1.91
N THR A 185 49.78 17.36 -1.16
CA THR A 185 50.18 18.72 -1.57
C THR A 185 50.97 18.71 -2.87
N ALA A 186 51.94 17.80 -3.01
CA ALA A 186 52.75 17.70 -4.21
C ALA A 186 51.92 17.23 -5.43
N LEU A 187 51.06 16.22 -5.26
CA LEU A 187 50.17 15.73 -6.31
C LEU A 187 49.23 16.82 -6.84
N THR A 188 48.54 17.53 -5.93
CA THR A 188 47.62 18.61 -6.32
C THR A 188 48.36 19.73 -7.05
N ARG A 189 49.54 20.13 -6.56
CA ARG A 189 50.34 21.18 -7.20
C ARG A 189 50.81 20.76 -8.59
N THR A 190 51.43 19.58 -8.71
CA THR A 190 52.01 19.11 -9.98
C THR A 190 50.94 18.93 -11.06
N LEU A 191 49.79 18.33 -10.73
CA LEU A 191 48.70 18.18 -11.70
C LEU A 191 48.08 19.51 -12.13
N ASN A 192 47.91 20.46 -11.21
CA ASN A 192 47.42 21.80 -11.57
C ASN A 192 48.41 22.53 -12.49
N THR A 193 49.71 22.51 -12.16
CA THR A 193 50.75 23.13 -12.99
C THR A 193 50.79 22.49 -14.38
N HIS A 194 50.80 21.16 -14.48
CA HIS A 194 50.77 20.47 -15.76
C HIS A 194 49.50 20.78 -16.56
N ALA A 195 48.34 20.83 -15.90
CA ALA A 195 47.05 21.14 -16.54
C ALA A 195 46.99 22.58 -17.08
N ARG A 196 47.55 23.55 -16.35
CA ARG A 196 47.64 24.96 -16.78
C ARG A 196 48.62 25.12 -17.95
N ASN A 197 49.82 24.57 -17.84
CA ASN A 197 50.86 24.70 -18.87
C ASN A 197 50.44 24.09 -20.21
N ASN A 198 49.62 23.04 -20.18
CA ASN A 198 49.11 22.36 -21.37
C ASN A 198 47.69 22.80 -21.79
N ASN A 199 47.16 23.88 -21.21
CA ASN A 199 45.83 24.45 -21.51
C ASN A 199 44.64 23.49 -21.34
N TYR A 200 44.77 22.48 -20.46
CA TYR A 200 43.65 21.59 -20.10
C TYR A 200 42.62 22.28 -19.21
N ILE A 201 43.03 23.31 -18.45
CA ILE A 201 42.17 24.20 -17.66
C ILE A 201 42.42 25.64 -18.12
N LYS A 202 41.36 26.39 -18.42
CA LYS A 202 41.45 27.82 -18.79
C LYS A 202 41.79 28.68 -17.58
N GLU A 203 42.33 29.89 -17.81
CA GLU A 203 42.71 30.76 -16.70
C GLU A 203 41.55 31.12 -15.75
N SER A 204 40.36 31.30 -16.32
CA SER A 204 39.12 31.61 -15.60
C SER A 204 38.48 30.43 -14.87
N GLU A 205 38.97 29.21 -15.09
CA GLU A 205 38.44 28.01 -14.46
C GLU A 205 39.13 27.71 -13.13
N GLU A 206 38.36 27.31 -12.13
CA GLU A 206 38.84 26.87 -10.81
C GLU A 206 39.85 25.72 -10.92
N ASN A 207 40.92 25.77 -10.11
CA ASN A 207 41.93 24.72 -10.01
C ASN A 207 41.37 23.42 -9.40
N PHE A 208 42.08 22.32 -9.61
CA PHE A 208 41.82 21.05 -8.92
C PHE A 208 42.09 21.20 -7.42
N THR A 209 41.17 20.67 -6.62
CA THR A 209 41.33 20.51 -5.17
C THR A 209 42.04 19.20 -4.84
N GLY A 210 42.40 19.02 -3.57
CA GLY A 210 43.01 17.77 -3.08
C GLY A 210 42.12 16.55 -3.33
N GLU A 211 40.80 16.69 -3.12
CA GLU A 211 39.85 15.59 -3.36
C GLU A 211 39.69 15.29 -4.85
N ASP A 212 39.68 16.31 -5.71
CA ASP A 212 39.57 16.13 -7.17
C ASP A 212 40.72 15.26 -7.71
N VAL A 213 41.95 15.44 -7.19
CA VAL A 213 43.13 14.67 -7.62
C VAL A 213 43.26 13.31 -6.97
N LEU A 214 42.51 13.01 -5.91
CA LEU A 214 42.53 11.69 -5.27
C LEU A 214 41.48 10.76 -5.88
N GLU A 215 40.49 11.29 -6.61
CA GLU A 215 39.38 10.51 -7.13
C GLU A 215 39.85 9.39 -8.08
N GLY A 216 39.60 8.13 -7.70
CA GLY A 216 40.04 6.96 -8.46
C GLY A 216 41.54 6.67 -8.37
N LEU A 217 42.27 7.28 -7.44
CA LEU A 217 43.70 7.05 -7.25
C LEU A 217 43.94 5.86 -6.32
N THR A 218 44.73 4.89 -6.78
CA THR A 218 45.39 3.91 -5.90
C THR A 218 46.85 4.32 -5.74
N ALA A 219 47.27 4.63 -4.52
CA ALA A 219 48.63 5.06 -4.21
C ALA A 219 49.17 4.40 -2.95
N VAL A 220 50.41 3.92 -3.00
CA VAL A 220 51.14 3.41 -1.84
C VAL A 220 52.33 4.33 -1.59
N ILE A 221 52.48 4.79 -0.35
CA ILE A 221 53.52 5.75 0.06
C ILE A 221 54.28 5.09 1.20
N SER A 222 55.54 4.73 1.01
CA SER A 222 56.39 4.15 2.04
C SER A 222 57.57 5.07 2.33
N VAL A 223 57.71 5.49 3.58
CA VAL A 223 58.84 6.30 4.04
C VAL A 223 59.66 5.54 5.07
N LYS A 224 60.98 5.61 4.94
CA LYS A 224 61.96 5.04 5.87
C LYS A 224 62.69 6.18 6.57
N LEU A 225 62.55 6.29 7.88
CA LEU A 225 63.13 7.38 8.69
C LEU A 225 64.02 6.80 9.79
N ARG A 226 65.16 7.48 10.07
CA ARG A 226 66.04 7.12 11.20
C ARG A 226 65.36 7.40 12.53
N GLU A 227 64.83 8.61 12.67
CA GLU A 227 64.12 9.05 13.86
C GLU A 227 62.65 9.26 13.50
N ILE A 228 61.79 8.41 14.05
CA ILE A 228 60.37 8.39 13.75
C ILE A 228 59.55 8.83 14.96
N GLN A 229 58.62 9.75 14.73
CA GLN A 229 57.69 10.24 15.74
C GLN A 229 56.25 10.01 15.27
N PHE A 230 55.45 9.39 16.13
CA PHE A 230 54.03 9.15 15.90
C PHE A 230 53.17 9.96 16.86
N GLU A 231 52.00 10.38 16.41
CA GLU A 231 50.98 10.96 17.29
C GLU A 231 50.27 9.81 18.02
N GLY A 232 50.65 9.58 19.28
CA GLY A 232 50.04 8.55 20.13
C GLY A 232 50.63 7.14 20.02
N GLN A 233 50.16 6.25 20.89
CA GLN A 233 50.75 4.92 21.11
C GLN A 233 50.45 3.91 20.00
N THR A 234 49.33 4.06 19.29
CA THR A 234 48.88 3.15 18.24
C THR A 234 49.73 3.22 16.97
N LYS A 235 50.62 4.23 16.86
CA LYS A 235 51.41 4.53 15.65
C LYS A 235 50.53 4.72 14.40
N ALA A 236 49.26 5.09 14.60
CA ALA A 236 48.29 5.23 13.52
C ALA A 236 48.56 6.46 12.64
N LYS A 237 49.23 7.49 13.18
CA LYS A 237 49.51 8.76 12.49
C LYS A 237 50.96 9.19 12.64
N LEU A 238 51.62 9.48 11.52
CA LEU A 238 53.00 9.98 11.50
C LEU A 238 53.08 11.48 11.79
N GLY A 239 53.93 11.88 12.73
CA GLY A 239 54.17 13.27 13.13
C GLY A 239 55.52 13.86 12.70
N SER A 240 56.47 13.05 12.20
CA SER A 240 57.78 13.54 11.74
C SER A 240 57.68 14.51 10.57
N MET A 241 58.06 15.77 10.75
CA MET A 241 57.97 16.81 9.71
C MET A 241 58.95 16.60 8.55
N GLU A 242 60.10 15.95 8.78
CA GLU A 242 61.05 15.65 7.70
C GLU A 242 60.40 14.79 6.61
N ALA A 243 59.48 13.91 7.00
CA ALA A 243 58.76 13.04 6.08
C ALA A 243 57.88 13.82 5.08
N GLN A 244 57.24 14.92 5.52
CA GLN A 244 56.42 15.75 4.65
C GLN A 244 57.26 16.40 3.55
N SER A 245 58.36 17.03 3.94
CA SER A 245 59.27 17.72 3.02
C SER A 245 59.96 16.75 2.06
N ALA A 246 60.44 15.61 2.57
CA ALA A 246 61.10 14.59 1.77
C ALA A 246 60.16 13.99 0.71
N VAL A 247 58.93 13.62 1.10
CA VAL A 247 57.93 13.07 0.18
C VAL A 247 57.53 14.11 -0.86
N ALA A 248 57.23 15.34 -0.45
CA ALA A 248 56.78 16.38 -1.37
C ALA A 248 57.83 16.72 -2.44
N ALA A 249 59.12 16.74 -2.06
CA ALA A 249 60.23 17.01 -2.98
C ALA A 249 60.46 15.84 -3.96
N ILE A 250 60.70 14.63 -3.45
CA ILE A 250 61.02 13.45 -4.27
C ILE A 250 59.86 13.13 -5.23
N PHE A 251 58.63 13.11 -4.70
CA PHE A 251 57.45 12.83 -5.50
C PHE A 251 57.21 13.95 -6.52
N GLY A 252 57.24 15.22 -6.09
CA GLY A 252 56.95 16.35 -6.97
C GLY A 252 57.85 16.43 -8.19
N GLU A 253 59.17 16.27 -8.00
CA GLU A 253 60.15 16.27 -9.09
C GLU A 253 59.94 15.08 -10.02
N SER A 254 59.92 13.87 -9.46
CA SER A 254 59.86 12.62 -10.25
C SER A 254 58.53 12.46 -10.98
N PHE A 255 57.43 12.87 -10.35
CA PHE A 255 56.10 12.83 -10.97
C PHE A 255 55.95 13.88 -12.07
N SER A 256 56.56 15.07 -11.93
CA SER A 256 56.56 16.06 -13.01
C SER A 256 57.31 15.54 -14.24
N ALA A 257 58.50 14.95 -14.04
CA ALA A 257 59.26 14.31 -15.12
C ALA A 257 58.45 13.17 -15.78
N PHE A 258 57.79 12.32 -14.99
CA PHE A 258 56.94 11.26 -15.51
C PHE A 258 55.79 11.77 -16.40
N LEU A 259 55.14 12.88 -16.02
CA LEU A 259 54.05 13.47 -16.81
C LEU A 259 54.56 14.06 -18.15
N GLU A 260 55.80 14.55 -18.19
CA GLU A 260 56.44 15.04 -19.42
C GLU A 260 56.90 13.89 -20.32
N GLU A 261 57.45 12.83 -19.74
CA GLU A 261 57.91 11.63 -20.47
C GLU A 261 56.76 10.78 -21.01
N ASN A 262 55.59 10.80 -20.34
CA ASN A 262 54.44 9.96 -20.69
C ASN A 262 53.18 10.80 -20.97
N PRO A 263 53.12 11.53 -22.10
CA PRO A 263 52.06 12.50 -22.38
C PRO A 263 50.66 11.88 -22.51
N ASP A 264 50.55 10.64 -23.01
CA ASP A 264 49.27 9.94 -23.11
C ASP A 264 48.71 9.55 -21.74
N ASP A 265 49.57 9.04 -20.84
CA ASP A 265 49.20 8.71 -19.47
C ASP A 265 48.86 10.00 -18.70
N ALA A 266 49.66 11.06 -18.86
CA ALA A 266 49.41 12.37 -18.26
C ALA A 266 48.04 12.94 -18.68
N ARG A 267 47.73 12.89 -19.99
CA ARG A 267 46.42 13.32 -20.51
C ARG A 267 45.28 12.49 -19.92
N ALA A 268 45.44 11.18 -19.83
CA ALA A 268 44.43 10.30 -19.25
C ALA A 268 44.17 10.62 -17.77
N MET A 269 45.23 10.82 -16.98
CA MET A 269 45.13 11.25 -15.57
C MET A 269 44.42 12.60 -15.44
N VAL A 270 44.87 13.62 -16.18
CA VAL A 270 44.27 14.96 -16.13
C VAL A 270 42.80 14.93 -16.54
N ASN A 271 42.44 14.17 -17.58
CA ASN A 271 41.03 14.03 -17.98
C ASN A 271 40.17 13.39 -16.88
N LYS A 272 40.69 12.37 -16.17
CA LYS A 272 39.99 11.77 -15.03
C LYS A 272 39.75 12.79 -13.92
N VAL A 273 40.76 13.60 -13.59
CA VAL A 273 40.66 14.68 -12.59
C VAL A 273 39.71 15.80 -13.05
N ILE A 274 39.69 16.16 -14.34
CA ILE A 274 38.72 17.12 -14.89
C ILE A 274 37.29 16.60 -14.75
N LEU A 275 37.05 15.30 -14.94
CA LEU A 275 35.74 14.70 -14.72
C LEU A 275 35.31 14.77 -13.24
N ALA A 276 36.25 14.62 -12.30
CA ALA A 276 36.01 14.82 -10.87
C ALA A 276 35.64 16.29 -10.58
N LEU A 277 36.45 17.24 -11.08
CA LEU A 277 36.21 18.68 -10.96
C LEU A 277 34.82 19.08 -11.49
N LYS A 278 34.46 18.61 -12.68
CA LYS A 278 33.14 18.88 -13.29
C LYS A 278 32.01 18.32 -12.45
N ALA A 279 32.14 17.09 -11.94
CA ALA A 279 31.15 16.48 -11.07
C ALA A 279 31.01 17.21 -9.73
N ARG A 280 32.11 17.64 -9.12
CA ARG A 280 32.09 18.49 -7.92
C ARG A 280 31.36 19.81 -8.17
N LYS A 281 31.63 20.48 -9.29
CA LYS A 281 30.94 21.72 -9.69
C LYS A 281 29.45 21.46 -9.92
N ALA A 282 29.09 20.38 -10.60
CA ALA A 282 27.70 19.98 -10.80
C ALA A 282 26.99 19.66 -9.47
N ALA A 283 27.66 18.96 -8.56
CA ALA A 283 27.14 18.64 -7.23
C ALA A 283 26.92 19.91 -6.39
N LYS A 284 27.88 20.85 -6.41
CA LYS A 284 27.75 22.16 -5.76
C LYS A 284 26.59 22.95 -6.35
N ALA A 285 26.47 23.02 -7.68
CA ALA A 285 25.34 23.69 -8.33
C ALA A 285 23.99 23.04 -8.03
N ALA A 286 23.93 21.70 -7.98
CA ALA A 286 22.74 20.94 -7.62
C ALA A 286 22.33 21.18 -6.16
N LYS A 287 23.30 21.16 -5.24
CA LYS A 287 23.14 21.48 -3.81
C LYS A 287 22.64 22.91 -3.62
N ASP A 288 23.28 23.89 -4.28
CA ASP A 288 22.86 25.30 -4.26
C ASP A 288 21.48 25.51 -4.89
N SER A 289 21.08 24.70 -5.87
CA SER A 289 19.74 24.72 -6.47
C SER A 289 18.68 24.19 -5.50
N VAL A 290 18.98 23.10 -4.79
CA VAL A 290 18.12 22.56 -3.73
C VAL A 290 17.97 23.57 -2.58
N LEU A 291 19.07 24.18 -2.14
CA LEU A 291 19.06 25.18 -1.07
C LEU A 291 18.36 26.49 -1.48
N ARG A 292 18.61 27.01 -2.70
CA ARG A 292 17.97 28.24 -3.18
C ARG A 292 16.46 28.08 -3.42
N LYS A 293 15.99 26.95 -3.94
CA LYS A 293 14.55 26.67 -4.03
C LYS A 293 13.90 26.57 -2.66
N GLY A 294 14.60 26.01 -1.67
CA GLY A 294 14.13 26.02 -0.27
C GLY A 294 14.00 27.43 0.33
N ALA A 295 14.83 28.39 -0.08
CA ALA A 295 14.88 29.75 0.50
C ALA A 295 14.01 30.79 -0.23
N LEU A 296 13.87 30.72 -1.55
CA LEU A 296 13.15 31.72 -2.37
C LEU A 296 11.69 31.37 -2.68
N GLU A 297 11.30 30.08 -2.64
CA GLU A 297 9.93 29.65 -2.98
C GLU A 297 9.01 29.41 -1.77
N GLY A 298 9.50 29.53 -0.53
CA GLY A 298 8.69 29.37 0.68
C GLY A 298 8.05 27.98 0.81
N MET A 299 8.70 27.05 1.52
CA MET A 299 8.11 25.77 1.93
C MET A 299 7.42 24.96 0.82
N THR A 300 7.89 24.98 -0.44
CA THR A 300 7.36 24.07 -1.47
C THR A 300 7.90 22.66 -1.23
N LEU A 301 7.15 21.91 -0.42
CA LEU A 301 7.34 20.50 -0.19
C LEU A 301 7.29 19.72 -1.51
N PRO A 302 7.97 18.55 -1.60
CA PRO A 302 7.88 17.73 -2.79
C PRO A 302 6.41 17.41 -3.08
N GLY A 303 5.93 17.60 -4.32
CA GLY A 303 4.51 17.41 -4.65
C GLY A 303 3.95 16.00 -4.37
N LYS A 304 4.83 15.01 -4.16
CA LYS A 304 4.49 13.64 -3.75
C LYS A 304 4.42 13.43 -2.24
N LEU A 305 5.04 14.29 -1.44
CA LEU A 305 5.00 14.23 0.02
C LEU A 305 3.59 14.58 0.50
N ALA A 306 2.97 13.67 1.25
CA ALA A 306 1.79 13.97 2.04
C ALA A 306 2.26 14.34 3.45
N ASP A 307 2.36 15.63 3.74
CA ASP A 307 2.90 16.11 5.03
C ASP A 307 1.91 15.94 6.20
N CYS A 308 2.41 16.03 7.42
CA CYS A 308 1.62 16.10 8.66
C CYS A 308 1.25 17.55 9.03
N GLU A 309 0.24 17.72 9.88
CA GLU A 309 -0.23 19.04 10.32
C GLU A 309 0.69 19.66 11.40
N THR A 310 1.31 18.82 12.23
CA THR A 310 2.23 19.28 13.26
C THR A 310 3.51 19.85 12.65
N LYS A 311 4.03 20.91 13.27
CA LYS A 311 5.34 21.50 12.95
C LYS A 311 6.41 21.09 13.96
N SER A 312 6.04 20.37 15.02
CA SER A 312 6.97 19.88 16.03
C SER A 312 7.69 18.64 15.51
N ALA A 313 9.01 18.69 15.38
CA ALA A 313 9.81 17.58 14.88
C ALA A 313 9.76 16.35 15.80
N ASP A 314 9.61 16.55 17.12
CA ASP A 314 9.54 15.49 18.13
C ASP A 314 8.31 14.58 17.97
N GLU A 315 7.19 15.15 17.56
CA GLU A 315 5.94 14.42 17.34
C GLU A 315 5.78 13.94 15.90
N ALA A 316 6.52 14.54 14.97
CA ALA A 316 6.38 14.28 13.55
C ALA A 316 7.10 13.00 13.11
N GLU A 317 6.40 12.16 12.36
CA GLU A 317 6.88 10.90 11.81
C GLU A 317 6.83 10.95 10.28
N LEU A 318 7.82 10.39 9.59
CA LEU A 318 7.87 10.31 8.13
C LEU A 318 7.93 8.85 7.70
N PHE A 319 6.90 8.36 7.02
CA PHE A 319 6.86 7.03 6.42
C PHE A 319 7.38 7.07 4.99
N LEU A 320 8.41 6.27 4.70
CA LEU A 320 8.92 6.01 3.37
C LEU A 320 8.26 4.75 2.85
N VAL A 321 7.36 4.88 1.88
CA VAL A 321 6.54 3.76 1.35
C VAL A 321 6.90 3.42 -0.08
N GLU A 322 6.83 2.15 -0.43
CA GLU A 322 7.05 1.67 -1.79
C GLU A 322 5.81 1.90 -2.68
N GLY A 323 6.02 2.50 -3.86
CA GLY A 323 4.98 2.66 -4.89
C GLY A 323 4.04 3.85 -4.72
N ASP A 324 3.29 4.14 -5.78
CA ASP A 324 2.32 5.23 -5.88
C ASP A 324 0.93 4.84 -5.34
N SER A 325 0.84 3.66 -4.72
CA SER A 325 -0.36 2.83 -4.47
C SER A 325 -1.42 3.46 -3.55
N ALA A 326 -1.31 4.75 -3.30
CA ALA A 326 -2.13 5.47 -2.34
C ALA A 326 -2.59 6.86 -2.81
N GLY A 327 -2.34 7.30 -4.04
CA GLY A 327 -2.68 8.68 -4.45
C GLY A 327 -3.38 8.84 -5.79
N GLY A 328 -4.71 8.90 -5.82
CA GLY A 328 -5.46 9.58 -6.89
C GLY A 328 -6.10 8.69 -7.93
N CYS A 329 -7.40 8.85 -8.15
CA CYS A 329 -8.23 7.80 -8.73
C CYS A 329 -9.14 8.21 -9.89
N TRP A 330 -9.62 9.46 -9.97
CA TRP A 330 -10.72 9.81 -10.88
C TRP A 330 -10.42 10.99 -11.80
N SER A 331 -10.95 10.99 -13.03
CA SER A 331 -10.96 12.19 -13.87
C SER A 331 -11.69 13.35 -13.18
N GLY A 332 -11.21 14.59 -13.36
CA GLY A 332 -11.84 15.79 -12.81
C GLY A 332 -13.31 15.98 -13.19
N ASN A 333 -13.73 15.42 -14.34
CA ASN A 333 -15.11 15.48 -14.84
C ASN A 333 -16.04 14.42 -14.24
N THR A 334 -15.52 13.44 -13.50
CA THR A 334 -16.35 12.43 -12.84
C THR A 334 -17.27 13.10 -11.82
N ARG A 335 -18.57 12.78 -11.89
CA ARG A 335 -19.62 13.41 -11.07
C ARG A 335 -20.00 12.56 -9.86
N ILE A 336 -20.21 13.22 -8.73
CA ILE A 336 -20.61 12.62 -7.45
C ILE A 336 -22.05 13.00 -7.11
N SER A 337 -22.80 12.02 -6.62
CA SER A 337 -24.17 12.22 -6.15
C SER A 337 -24.17 12.90 -4.77
N LEU A 338 -24.59 14.17 -4.69
CA LEU A 338 -24.73 14.87 -3.41
C LEU A 338 -26.12 14.68 -2.82
N VAL A 339 -26.18 14.70 -1.49
CA VAL A 339 -27.44 14.52 -0.73
C VAL A 339 -28.33 15.77 -0.75
N ASP A 340 -27.80 16.91 -1.19
CA ASP A 340 -28.57 18.14 -1.41
C ASP A 340 -29.32 18.15 -2.75
N GLY A 341 -29.21 17.06 -3.53
CA GLY A 341 -29.87 16.84 -4.80
C GLY A 341 -29.07 17.31 -6.02
N ARG A 342 -27.87 17.87 -5.83
CA ARG A 342 -26.96 18.25 -6.92
C ARG A 342 -26.04 17.09 -7.31
N GLU A 343 -25.49 17.17 -8.50
CA GLU A 343 -24.41 16.30 -8.97
C GLU A 343 -23.27 17.20 -9.42
N LEU A 344 -22.13 17.13 -8.73
CA LEU A 344 -20.97 17.98 -9.00
C LEU A 344 -19.79 17.15 -9.47
N SER A 345 -18.99 17.72 -10.37
CA SER A 345 -17.71 17.15 -10.75
C SER A 345 -16.69 17.29 -9.61
N PHE A 346 -15.60 16.52 -9.65
CA PHE A 346 -14.50 16.72 -8.70
C PHE A 346 -13.96 18.16 -8.76
N ILE A 347 -13.81 18.73 -9.96
CA ILE A 347 -13.34 20.12 -10.14
C ILE A 347 -14.25 21.12 -9.42
N ASP A 348 -15.58 20.94 -9.52
CA ASP A 348 -16.54 21.82 -8.87
C ASP A 348 -16.53 21.64 -7.35
N LEU A 349 -16.32 20.41 -6.86
CA LEU A 349 -16.18 20.13 -5.44
C LEU A 349 -14.92 20.75 -4.83
N VAL A 350 -13.79 20.75 -5.55
CA VAL A 350 -12.57 21.47 -5.11
C VAL A 350 -12.88 22.95 -4.93
N LYS A 351 -13.48 23.59 -5.94
CA LYS A 351 -13.86 25.01 -5.89
C LYS A 351 -14.82 25.33 -4.76
N GLU A 352 -15.84 24.49 -4.53
CA GLU A 352 -16.77 24.70 -3.41
C GLU A 352 -16.08 24.55 -2.05
N SER A 353 -15.16 23.58 -1.92
CA SER A 353 -14.39 23.37 -0.70
C SER A 353 -13.41 24.52 -0.40
N GLU A 354 -12.74 25.07 -1.42
CA GLU A 354 -11.87 26.26 -1.29
C GLU A 354 -12.64 27.50 -0.82
N ASN A 355 -13.92 27.60 -1.20
CA ASN A 355 -14.84 28.64 -0.72
C ASN A 355 -15.44 28.33 0.66
N GLY A 356 -14.96 27.28 1.35
CA GLY A 356 -15.40 26.91 2.70
C GLY A 356 -16.76 26.21 2.77
N ARG A 357 -17.30 25.71 1.65
CA ARG A 357 -18.60 25.02 1.62
C ARG A 357 -18.43 23.52 1.90
N GLN A 358 -19.06 23.05 2.97
CA GLN A 358 -19.13 21.63 3.30
C GLN A 358 -20.17 20.90 2.44
N ASN A 359 -19.76 19.84 1.75
CA ASN A 359 -20.62 18.97 0.94
C ASN A 359 -20.75 17.58 1.57
N PHE A 360 -21.81 16.84 1.21
CA PHE A 360 -22.14 15.51 1.76
C PHE A 360 -22.55 14.53 0.64
N CYS A 361 -22.09 13.29 0.71
CA CYS A 361 -22.36 12.23 -0.27
C CYS A 361 -22.99 10.99 0.37
N TYR A 362 -23.44 10.07 -0.49
CA TYR A 362 -23.91 8.75 -0.10
C TYR A 362 -22.73 7.81 0.13
N THR A 363 -22.85 6.93 1.14
CA THR A 363 -21.83 5.92 1.46
C THR A 363 -22.47 4.61 1.92
N MET A 364 -21.76 3.48 1.80
CA MET A 364 -22.13 2.18 2.36
C MET A 364 -21.47 2.01 3.73
N ARG A 365 -22.27 1.85 4.78
CA ARG A 365 -21.77 1.63 6.16
C ARG A 365 -21.26 0.19 6.34
N ASN A 366 -20.41 -0.02 7.35
CA ASN A 366 -19.83 -1.34 7.67
C ASN A 366 -20.88 -2.39 8.08
N ASP A 367 -22.08 -1.97 8.50
CA ASP A 367 -23.22 -2.85 8.80
C ASP A 367 -24.04 -3.28 7.55
N GLY A 368 -23.69 -2.75 6.38
CA GLY A 368 -24.34 -2.99 5.09
C GLY A 368 -25.53 -2.06 4.79
N HIS A 369 -25.82 -1.08 5.65
CA HIS A 369 -26.82 -0.04 5.39
C HIS A 369 -26.24 1.11 4.54
N VAL A 370 -27.09 1.77 3.75
CA VAL A 370 -26.71 3.01 3.07
C VAL A 370 -26.78 4.18 4.05
N GLY A 371 -25.73 4.99 4.11
CA GLY A 371 -25.59 6.17 4.96
C GLY A 371 -25.25 7.45 4.19
N ILE A 372 -25.02 8.53 4.94
CA ILE A 372 -24.55 9.83 4.47
C ILE A 372 -23.28 10.17 5.22
N ALA A 373 -22.30 10.76 4.55
CA ALA A 373 -21.05 11.21 5.16
C ALA A 373 -20.56 12.52 4.53
N PRO A 374 -19.78 13.33 5.25
CA PRO A 374 -19.21 14.56 4.72
C PRO A 374 -18.11 14.25 3.71
N ILE A 375 -18.05 15.06 2.64
CA ILE A 375 -16.92 15.06 1.71
C ILE A 375 -15.82 15.94 2.33
N LEU A 376 -14.64 15.36 2.53
CA LEU A 376 -13.47 16.06 3.05
C LEU A 376 -12.39 16.14 1.96
N ASN A 377 -11.64 17.24 1.97
CA ASN A 377 -10.41 17.44 1.17
C ASN A 377 -10.50 17.04 -0.32
N PRO A 378 -11.55 17.43 -1.08
CA PRO A 378 -11.57 17.22 -2.51
C PRO A 378 -10.39 17.97 -3.15
N ARG A 379 -9.56 17.29 -3.94
CA ARG A 379 -8.33 17.88 -4.50
C ARG A 379 -7.87 17.20 -5.78
N CYS A 380 -7.10 17.93 -6.58
CA CYS A 380 -6.25 17.30 -7.59
C CYS A 380 -5.13 16.54 -6.88
N THR A 381 -4.86 15.31 -7.31
CA THR A 381 -3.94 14.38 -6.62
C THR A 381 -2.72 14.00 -7.46
N LYS A 382 -2.89 13.88 -8.79
CA LYS A 382 -1.80 13.67 -9.75
C LYS A 382 -2.10 14.45 -11.03
N HIS A 383 -1.07 15.07 -11.59
CA HIS A 383 -1.13 15.67 -12.92
C HIS A 383 -0.64 14.68 -13.98
N ASN A 384 -1.22 14.69 -15.18
CA ASN A 384 -0.82 13.83 -16.30
C ASN A 384 -0.70 12.33 -15.96
N ALA A 385 -1.71 11.77 -15.28
CA ALA A 385 -1.77 10.35 -14.94
C ALA A 385 -2.25 9.48 -16.12
N SER A 386 -1.77 8.23 -16.19
CA SER A 386 -2.32 7.22 -17.11
C SER A 386 -3.65 6.72 -16.55
N VAL A 387 -4.66 6.61 -17.42
CA VAL A 387 -6.03 6.28 -17.03
C VAL A 387 -6.63 5.24 -17.98
N ILE A 388 -7.64 4.55 -17.49
CA ILE A 388 -8.50 3.66 -18.25
C ILE A 388 -9.93 4.20 -18.25
N LYS A 389 -10.67 3.89 -19.31
CA LYS A 389 -12.10 4.17 -19.44
C LYS A 389 -12.88 2.87 -19.22
N ILE A 390 -13.73 2.86 -18.20
CA ILE A 390 -14.67 1.79 -17.91
C ILE A 390 -16.04 2.19 -18.45
N ILE A 391 -16.64 1.30 -19.24
CA ILE A 391 -18.00 1.46 -19.77
C ILE A 391 -18.90 0.48 -19.03
N LEU A 392 -19.91 0.99 -18.34
CA LEU A 392 -20.92 0.17 -17.66
C LEU A 392 -21.96 -0.37 -18.65
N ASP A 393 -22.65 -1.45 -18.31
CA ASP A 393 -23.80 -1.96 -19.07
C ASP A 393 -24.95 -0.94 -19.24
N THR A 394 -25.01 0.07 -18.37
CA THR A 394 -25.89 1.24 -18.45
C THR A 394 -25.52 2.24 -19.55
N GLY A 395 -24.28 2.19 -20.06
CA GLY A 395 -23.73 3.15 -21.03
C GLY A 395 -22.99 4.34 -20.42
N GLU A 396 -22.91 4.44 -19.09
CA GLU A 396 -22.09 5.45 -18.40
C GLU A 396 -20.60 5.17 -18.59
N GLU A 397 -19.82 6.25 -18.80
CA GLU A 397 -18.38 6.21 -18.99
C GLU A 397 -17.65 6.75 -17.75
N LEU A 398 -16.75 5.95 -17.21
CA LEU A 398 -15.98 6.22 -16.01
C LEU A 398 -14.50 6.24 -16.35
N ILE A 399 -13.80 7.33 -16.04
CA ILE A 399 -12.36 7.44 -16.30
C ILE A 399 -11.61 7.51 -14.97
N CYS A 400 -10.76 6.53 -14.73
CA CYS A 400 -10.02 6.36 -13.49
C CYS A 400 -8.61 5.80 -13.73
N THR A 401 -7.76 5.83 -12.72
CA THR A 401 -6.46 5.15 -12.78
C THR A 401 -6.64 3.62 -12.77
N PRO A 402 -5.72 2.84 -13.39
CA PRO A 402 -5.84 1.38 -13.48
C PRO A 402 -5.89 0.64 -12.13
N ASP A 403 -5.33 1.24 -11.09
CA ASP A 403 -5.21 0.73 -9.72
C ASP A 403 -6.42 1.08 -8.82
N HIS A 404 -7.41 1.83 -9.32
CA HIS A 404 -8.54 2.26 -8.49
C HIS A 404 -9.44 1.08 -8.06
N LEU A 405 -9.85 1.04 -6.78
CA LEU A 405 -10.66 -0.04 -6.24
C LEU A 405 -12.18 0.19 -6.42
N PHE A 406 -12.84 -0.74 -7.09
CA PHE A 406 -14.29 -0.82 -7.21
C PHE A 406 -14.87 -1.77 -6.17
N ARG A 407 -15.96 -1.34 -5.53
CA ARG A 407 -16.67 -2.16 -4.54
C ARG A 407 -17.63 -3.13 -5.23
N LEU A 408 -17.49 -4.42 -5.00
CA LEU A 408 -18.40 -5.45 -5.50
C LEU A 408 -19.66 -5.57 -4.62
N VAL A 409 -20.69 -6.25 -5.12
CA VAL A 409 -21.98 -6.43 -4.42
C VAL A 409 -21.82 -7.14 -3.08
N ASP A 410 -20.88 -8.07 -2.96
CA ASP A 410 -20.55 -8.79 -1.72
C ASP A 410 -19.80 -7.94 -0.68
N GLY A 411 -19.29 -6.78 -1.10
CA GLY A 411 -18.52 -5.85 -0.27
C GLY A 411 -17.01 -5.95 -0.40
N SER A 412 -16.49 -6.88 -1.20
CA SER A 412 -15.07 -6.94 -1.55
C SER A 412 -14.69 -5.81 -2.53
N TYR A 413 -13.38 -5.58 -2.70
CA TYR A 413 -12.83 -4.56 -3.58
C TYR A 413 -11.90 -5.18 -4.62
N ILE A 414 -11.92 -4.65 -5.84
CA ILE A 414 -11.04 -5.10 -6.93
C ILE A 414 -10.55 -3.91 -7.76
N GLN A 415 -9.33 -4.00 -8.29
CA GLN A 415 -8.73 -2.95 -9.10
C GLN A 415 -9.44 -2.77 -10.44
N ALA A 416 -9.49 -1.53 -10.90
CA ALA A 416 -10.14 -1.11 -12.13
C ALA A 416 -9.59 -1.82 -13.38
N SER A 417 -8.29 -2.14 -13.39
CA SER A 417 -7.62 -2.90 -14.46
C SER A 417 -7.93 -4.40 -14.45
N GLN A 418 -8.30 -4.95 -13.30
CA GLN A 418 -8.60 -6.37 -13.09
C GLN A 418 -10.09 -6.69 -13.14
N LEU A 419 -10.94 -5.67 -13.29
CA LEU A 419 -12.38 -5.81 -13.44
C LEU A 419 -12.72 -6.67 -14.67
N THR A 420 -13.62 -7.64 -14.50
CA THR A 420 -14.09 -8.50 -15.61
C THR A 420 -15.57 -8.31 -15.90
N PRO A 421 -16.03 -8.53 -17.15
CA PRO A 421 -17.46 -8.43 -17.49
C PRO A 421 -18.40 -9.38 -16.73
N SER A 422 -17.90 -10.37 -16.00
CA SER A 422 -18.71 -11.27 -15.17
C SER A 422 -18.99 -10.72 -13.77
N GLN A 423 -18.17 -9.78 -13.28
CA GLN A 423 -18.28 -9.24 -11.92
C GLN A 423 -19.38 -8.18 -11.81
N SER A 424 -20.01 -8.14 -10.63
CA SER A 424 -21.10 -7.20 -10.33
C SER A 424 -20.71 -6.14 -9.31
N ILE A 425 -20.86 -4.87 -9.69
CA ILE A 425 -20.46 -3.71 -8.88
C ILE A 425 -21.60 -3.29 -7.94
N SER A 426 -21.26 -2.84 -6.73
CA SER A 426 -22.17 -2.39 -5.69
C SER A 426 -23.01 -1.17 -6.12
N PRO A 427 -24.35 -1.27 -6.23
CA PRO A 427 -25.17 -0.20 -6.78
C PRO A 427 -25.71 0.79 -5.75
N LEU A 428 -25.88 2.04 -6.19
CA LEU A 428 -26.62 3.11 -5.51
C LEU A 428 -27.94 3.38 -6.27
N TYR A 429 -29.06 2.86 -5.75
CA TYR A 429 -30.38 3.15 -6.33
C TYR A 429 -31.04 4.34 -5.66
N ARG A 430 -31.42 5.35 -6.45
CA ARG A 430 -32.15 6.55 -6.03
C ARG A 430 -33.47 6.67 -6.78
N LYS A 431 -34.52 7.18 -6.12
CA LYS A 431 -35.79 7.55 -6.77
C LYS A 431 -36.46 8.72 -6.05
N ILE A 432 -37.43 9.34 -6.71
CA ILE A 432 -38.30 10.35 -6.10
C ILE A 432 -39.63 9.70 -5.70
N SER A 433 -40.03 9.90 -4.44
CA SER A 433 -41.25 9.33 -3.88
C SER A 433 -42.50 9.85 -4.60
N LYS A 434 -43.40 8.92 -4.92
CA LYS A 434 -44.74 9.19 -5.46
C LYS A 434 -45.79 8.70 -4.46
N LYS A 435 -46.96 9.34 -4.46
CA LYS A 435 -48.11 8.86 -3.67
C LYS A 435 -48.45 7.43 -4.12
N GLY A 436 -48.31 6.46 -3.21
CA GLY A 436 -48.48 5.03 -3.52
C GLY A 436 -47.22 4.17 -3.33
N ASP A 437 -46.04 4.77 -3.12
CA ASP A 437 -44.79 4.06 -2.78
C ASP A 437 -44.77 3.53 -1.32
N GLY A 438 -45.92 3.17 -0.75
CA GLY A 438 -46.06 2.79 0.67
C GLY A 438 -46.09 3.97 1.65
N THR A 439 -46.10 5.22 1.16
CA THR A 439 -46.15 6.45 1.98
C THR A 439 -47.08 7.49 1.36
N ASN A 440 -47.55 8.45 2.17
CA ASN A 440 -48.34 9.61 1.70
C ASN A 440 -47.47 10.80 1.26
N LEU A 441 -46.14 10.67 1.34
CA LEU A 441 -45.17 11.73 1.06
C LEU A 441 -44.80 11.74 -0.43
N ASN A 442 -44.99 12.88 -1.09
CA ASN A 442 -44.69 13.08 -2.51
C ASN A 442 -43.57 14.09 -2.71
N GLY A 443 -42.64 13.76 -3.60
CA GLY A 443 -41.56 14.65 -4.01
C GLY A 443 -40.33 14.64 -3.12
N TYR A 444 -40.19 13.66 -2.23
CA TYR A 444 -38.97 13.44 -1.43
C TYR A 444 -38.05 12.45 -2.14
N GLU A 445 -36.75 12.59 -1.94
CA GLU A 445 -35.79 11.61 -2.43
C GLU A 445 -35.76 10.37 -1.54
N MET A 446 -35.61 9.21 -2.18
CA MET A 446 -35.45 7.91 -1.53
C MET A 446 -34.25 7.17 -2.10
N VAL A 447 -33.58 6.40 -1.23
CA VAL A 447 -32.47 5.50 -1.57
C VAL A 447 -32.83 4.07 -1.19
N PHE A 448 -32.47 3.11 -2.04
CA PHE A 448 -32.67 1.70 -1.73
C PHE A 448 -31.55 1.22 -0.78
N ASP A 449 -31.96 0.63 0.33
CA ASP A 449 -31.07 0.01 1.29
C ASP A 449 -31.02 -1.51 1.01
N PRO A 450 -29.86 -2.06 0.59
CA PRO A 450 -29.75 -3.47 0.24
C PRO A 450 -29.90 -4.39 1.45
N LYS A 451 -29.49 -3.96 2.65
CA LYS A 451 -29.63 -4.73 3.88
C LYS A 451 -31.08 -4.80 4.36
N LYS A 452 -31.81 -3.67 4.32
CA LYS A 452 -33.26 -3.64 4.63
C LYS A 452 -34.14 -4.17 3.50
N LYS A 453 -33.58 -4.35 2.30
CA LYS A 453 -34.30 -4.71 1.07
C LYS A 453 -35.49 -3.77 0.80
N GLY A 454 -35.28 -2.47 1.01
CA GLY A 454 -36.37 -1.49 0.99
C GLY A 454 -35.92 -0.06 0.71
N TRP A 455 -36.87 0.79 0.30
CA TRP A 455 -36.60 2.20 0.04
C TRP A 455 -36.70 3.04 1.33
N MET A 456 -35.66 3.82 1.61
CA MET A 456 -35.60 4.76 2.73
C MET A 456 -35.56 6.19 2.23
N PHE A 457 -36.14 7.13 2.96
CA PHE A 457 -36.04 8.55 2.59
C PHE A 457 -34.67 9.13 2.93
N THR A 458 -34.08 9.91 2.02
CA THR A 458 -32.76 10.52 2.25
C THR A 458 -32.73 11.44 3.46
N HIS A 459 -33.80 12.20 3.73
CA HIS A 459 -33.87 13.05 4.94
C HIS A 459 -33.89 12.25 6.25
N ILE A 460 -34.27 10.97 6.23
CA ILE A 460 -34.15 10.09 7.40
C ILE A 460 -32.68 9.70 7.61
N LEU A 461 -31.94 9.42 6.52
CA LEU A 461 -30.50 9.19 6.60
C LEU A 461 -29.76 10.40 7.17
N ALA A 462 -30.15 11.62 6.77
CA ALA A 462 -29.58 12.86 7.28
C ALA A 462 -29.89 13.10 8.77
N ASP A 463 -31.10 12.72 9.24
CA ASP A 463 -31.47 12.75 10.67
C ASP A 463 -30.68 11.71 11.48
N ILE A 464 -30.48 10.50 10.95
CA ILE A 464 -29.64 9.47 11.57
C ILE A 464 -28.21 9.98 11.75
N TYR A 465 -27.61 10.53 10.68
CA TYR A 465 -26.27 11.12 10.73
C TYR A 465 -26.17 12.22 11.80
N ASN A 466 -27.13 13.14 11.86
CA ASN A 466 -27.13 14.23 12.84
C ASN A 466 -27.29 13.75 14.30
N LEU A 467 -28.04 12.66 14.53
CA LEU A 467 -28.20 12.06 15.85
C LEU A 467 -26.89 11.36 16.29
N GLU A 468 -26.25 10.62 15.39
CA GLU A 468 -24.97 9.94 15.63
C GLU A 468 -23.86 10.96 15.93
N ASN A 469 -23.84 12.09 15.22
CA ASN A 469 -22.86 13.17 15.39
C ASN A 469 -23.23 14.19 16.48
N GLY A 470 -24.31 13.96 17.23
CA GLY A 470 -24.70 14.80 18.37
C GLY A 470 -25.16 16.23 18.03
N ALA A 471 -25.48 16.53 16.77
CA ALA A 471 -25.99 17.84 16.35
C ALA A 471 -27.30 18.21 17.07
N TYR A 472 -28.11 17.20 17.41
CA TYR A 472 -29.23 17.29 18.32
C TYR A 472 -29.50 15.93 18.97
N LYS A 473 -30.27 15.94 20.07
CA LYS A 473 -30.69 14.73 20.78
C LYS A 473 -32.09 14.30 20.35
N SER A 474 -32.39 13.00 20.46
CA SER A 474 -33.65 12.39 20.01
C SER A 474 -34.91 12.99 20.66
N TYR A 475 -34.80 13.49 21.90
CA TYR A 475 -35.92 14.08 22.64
C TYR A 475 -36.39 15.46 22.13
N LYS A 476 -35.69 16.08 21.16
CA LYS A 476 -36.08 17.39 20.58
C LYS A 476 -37.29 17.34 19.64
N GLY A 477 -37.92 16.17 19.47
CA GLY A 477 -39.16 15.99 18.71
C GLY A 477 -39.04 14.90 17.63
N ASP A 478 -40.17 14.51 17.04
CA ASP A 478 -40.24 13.39 16.07
C ASP A 478 -40.29 13.85 14.60
N HIS A 479 -40.40 15.16 14.36
CA HIS A 479 -40.59 15.71 13.02
C HIS A 479 -39.27 16.26 12.47
N ARG A 480 -38.96 15.90 11.21
CA ARG A 480 -37.81 16.41 10.46
C ARG A 480 -38.29 17.56 9.57
N HIS A 481 -37.61 18.70 9.67
CA HIS A 481 -37.91 19.91 8.92
C HIS A 481 -36.73 20.33 8.06
N HIS A 482 -36.98 20.54 6.77
CA HIS A 482 -36.04 21.18 5.85
C HIS A 482 -36.09 22.70 6.07
N SER A 483 -34.99 23.28 6.55
CA SER A 483 -34.92 24.70 6.92
C SER A 483 -35.16 25.64 5.73
N ASP A 484 -34.80 25.22 4.52
CA ASP A 484 -35.01 25.92 3.26
C ASP A 484 -36.33 25.57 2.54
N PHE A 485 -37.18 24.73 3.15
CA PHE A 485 -38.41 24.18 2.58
C PHE A 485 -38.22 23.38 1.27
N ASN A 486 -37.00 23.06 0.87
CA ASN A 486 -36.67 22.24 -0.29
C ASN A 486 -36.55 20.77 0.11
N LYS A 487 -37.53 19.96 -0.30
CA LYS A 487 -37.64 18.52 0.00
C LYS A 487 -36.50 17.65 -0.55
N ARG A 488 -35.67 18.21 -1.44
CA ARG A 488 -34.53 17.52 -2.07
C ARG A 488 -33.20 17.93 -1.48
N ASN A 489 -33.15 19.03 -0.73
CA ASN A 489 -31.93 19.44 -0.04
C ASN A 489 -31.82 18.66 1.28
N ASN A 490 -31.33 17.42 1.21
CA ASN A 490 -31.18 16.56 2.38
C ASN A 490 -29.79 16.67 3.02
N SER A 491 -29.09 17.80 2.82
CA SER A 491 -27.87 18.10 3.57
C SER A 491 -28.16 18.02 5.07
N PRO A 492 -27.33 17.34 5.88
CA PRO A 492 -27.52 17.27 7.33
C PRO A 492 -27.69 18.65 7.99
N THR A 493 -26.98 19.67 7.48
CA THR A 493 -27.09 21.05 7.97
C THR A 493 -28.44 21.72 7.68
N ASN A 494 -29.21 21.21 6.71
CA ASN A 494 -30.54 21.71 6.37
C ASN A 494 -31.68 21.03 7.15
N ILE A 495 -31.40 19.89 7.81
CA ILE A 495 -32.41 19.09 8.51
C ILE A 495 -32.41 19.42 10.01
N LYS A 496 -33.55 19.89 10.51
CA LYS A 496 -33.78 20.13 11.94
C LYS A 496 -34.83 19.16 12.48
N ARG A 497 -34.64 18.76 13.73
CA ARG A 497 -35.62 17.98 14.49
C ARG A 497 -36.40 18.92 15.41
N VAL A 498 -37.71 18.92 15.26
CA VAL A 498 -38.65 19.81 15.96
C VAL A 498 -39.86 19.03 16.44
N THR A 499 -40.56 19.55 17.44
CA THR A 499 -41.87 19.02 17.84
C THR A 499 -42.91 19.26 16.72
N TYR A 500 -44.03 18.55 16.78
CA TYR A 500 -45.12 18.76 15.82
C TYR A 500 -45.61 20.22 15.82
N GLU A 501 -45.75 20.82 17.00
CA GLU A 501 -46.25 22.18 17.18
C GLU A 501 -45.29 23.22 16.59
N GLU A 502 -43.99 23.09 16.90
CA GLU A 502 -42.95 23.95 16.32
C GLU A 502 -42.83 23.78 14.80
N HIS A 503 -42.94 22.54 14.31
CA HIS A 503 -42.94 22.27 12.88
C HIS A 503 -44.08 23.02 12.18
N MET A 504 -45.30 22.93 12.73
CA MET A 504 -46.45 23.66 12.19
C MET A 504 -46.26 25.18 12.32
N ALA A 505 -45.74 25.67 13.44
CA ALA A 505 -45.47 27.10 13.64
C ALA A 505 -44.48 27.67 12.61
N LEU A 506 -43.41 26.94 12.26
CA LEU A 506 -42.46 27.31 11.20
C LEU A 506 -43.14 27.41 9.82
N HIS A 507 -44.00 26.45 9.48
CA HIS A 507 -44.79 26.51 8.25
C HIS A 507 -45.79 27.67 8.27
N TYR A 508 -46.43 27.96 9.40
CA TYR A 508 -47.35 29.10 9.55
C TYR A 508 -46.64 30.46 9.45
N ALA A 509 -45.46 30.60 10.07
CA ALA A 509 -44.66 31.83 10.03
C ALA A 509 -44.16 32.13 8.61
N TYR A 510 -43.66 31.12 7.90
CA TYR A 510 -43.24 31.24 6.49
C TYR A 510 -44.42 31.61 5.57
N MET A 511 -45.62 31.10 5.85
CA MET A 511 -46.83 31.44 5.10
C MET A 511 -47.28 32.90 5.28
N LYS A 512 -46.96 33.57 6.40
CA LYS A 512 -47.40 34.95 6.69
C LYS A 512 -46.81 35.99 5.71
N GLY A 513 -45.61 35.73 5.18
CA GLY A 513 -44.97 36.56 4.13
C GLY A 513 -45.35 36.17 2.69
N ALA A 514 -45.77 34.92 2.44
CA ALA A 514 -46.02 34.39 1.10
C ALA A 514 -47.49 34.48 0.63
N LEU A 515 -48.48 34.49 1.56
CA LEU A 515 -49.90 34.38 1.18
C LEU A 515 -50.48 35.63 0.50
N HIS A 516 -49.91 36.80 0.75
CA HIS A 516 -50.49 38.08 0.29
C HIS A 516 -49.90 38.59 -1.03
N ARG A 517 -48.89 37.90 -1.57
CA ARG A 517 -48.25 38.21 -2.84
C ARG A 517 -49.24 38.10 -4.02
N PRO A 518 -49.27 39.06 -4.96
CA PRO A 518 -50.26 39.09 -6.05
C PRO A 518 -50.27 37.82 -6.91
N ASP A 519 -49.09 37.27 -7.19
CA ASP A 519 -48.88 36.04 -7.97
C ASP A 519 -49.40 34.78 -7.25
N VAL A 520 -49.30 34.75 -5.92
CA VAL A 520 -49.78 33.64 -5.08
C VAL A 520 -51.30 33.67 -4.92
N LYS A 521 -51.92 34.85 -4.80
CA LYS A 521 -53.38 35.01 -4.81
C LYS A 521 -53.99 34.53 -6.13
N LEU A 522 -53.38 34.90 -7.27
CA LEU A 522 -53.80 34.45 -8.59
C LEU A 522 -53.67 32.93 -8.77
N ARG A 523 -52.57 32.33 -8.31
CA ARG A 523 -52.39 30.87 -8.31
C ARG A 523 -53.36 30.16 -7.37
N SER A 524 -53.69 30.74 -6.22
CA SER A 524 -54.68 30.18 -5.29
C SER A 524 -56.10 30.22 -5.85
N ILE A 525 -56.49 31.30 -6.54
CA ILE A 525 -57.79 31.42 -7.19
C ILE A 525 -57.92 30.38 -8.31
N LYS A 526 -56.89 30.26 -9.17
CA LYS A 526 -56.84 29.22 -10.21
C LYS A 526 -56.85 27.80 -9.62
N ALA A 527 -56.12 27.56 -8.53
CA ALA A 527 -56.13 26.27 -7.84
C ALA A 527 -57.50 25.93 -7.24
N LYS A 528 -58.21 26.92 -6.65
CA LYS A 528 -59.56 26.76 -6.07
C LYS A 528 -60.65 26.41 -7.10
N GLN A 529 -60.42 26.74 -8.37
CA GLN A 529 -61.31 26.40 -9.47
C GLN A 529 -61.10 24.96 -10.01
N THR A 530 -59.99 24.30 -9.65
CA THR A 530 -59.71 22.92 -10.10
C THR A 530 -60.55 21.89 -9.34
N LEU A 531 -60.99 20.84 -10.06
CA LEU A 531 -61.72 19.67 -9.51
C LEU A 531 -61.02 19.08 -8.28
N LYS A 532 -59.68 19.00 -8.34
CA LYS A 532 -58.82 18.45 -7.29
C LYS A 532 -58.84 19.23 -5.97
N TYR A 533 -59.00 20.56 -6.03
CA TYR A 533 -59.12 21.39 -4.84
C TYR A 533 -60.52 21.30 -4.22
N ARG A 534 -61.57 21.26 -5.04
CA ARG A 534 -62.95 21.04 -4.57
C ARG A 534 -63.09 19.69 -3.86
N GLU A 535 -62.42 18.65 -4.36
CA GLU A 535 -62.35 17.33 -3.74
C GLU A 535 -61.56 17.33 -2.42
N ALA A 536 -60.44 18.05 -2.35
CA ALA A 536 -59.66 18.19 -1.10
C ALA A 536 -60.39 19.04 -0.03
N ALA A 537 -61.14 20.06 -0.44
CA ALA A 537 -61.99 20.86 0.46
C ALA A 537 -63.17 20.03 1.00
N ARG A 538 -63.72 19.13 0.18
CA ARG A 538 -64.71 18.12 0.60
C ARG A 538 -64.12 17.16 1.64
N GLN A 539 -62.81 16.86 1.55
CA GLN A 539 -62.09 16.08 2.56
C GLN A 539 -61.85 16.81 3.89
N LYS A 540 -61.56 18.12 3.88
CA LYS A 540 -61.47 18.89 5.14
C LYS A 540 -62.81 19.08 5.85
N SER A 541 -63.93 19.09 5.11
CA SER A 541 -65.27 18.95 5.71
C SER A 541 -65.45 17.63 6.47
N LEU A 542 -64.69 16.58 6.14
CA LEU A 542 -64.70 15.30 6.87
C LEU A 542 -63.92 15.35 8.20
N GLU A 543 -63.12 16.39 8.48
CA GLU A 543 -62.43 16.56 9.78
C GLU A 543 -63.36 17.17 10.83
N LYS A 544 -64.34 18.01 10.42
CA LYS A 544 -65.46 18.48 11.26
C LYS A 544 -66.70 17.58 11.13
N ARG A 545 -66.50 16.32 10.72
CA ARG A 545 -67.59 15.39 10.36
C ARG A 545 -68.53 15.10 11.51
N GLU A 546 -68.06 15.03 12.75
CA GLU A 546 -68.94 14.84 13.90
C GLU A 546 -69.87 16.05 14.11
N LEU A 547 -69.34 17.27 14.02
CA LEU A 547 -70.11 18.50 14.14
C LEU A 547 -71.12 18.67 12.99
N PHE A 548 -70.69 18.42 11.75
CA PHE A 548 -71.58 18.47 10.59
C PHE A 548 -72.56 17.29 10.54
N SER A 549 -72.18 16.11 11.02
CA SER A 549 -73.08 14.96 11.16
C SER A 549 -74.10 15.18 12.27
N ALA A 550 -73.75 15.84 13.38
CA ALA A 550 -74.69 16.18 14.45
C ALA A 550 -75.73 17.20 13.95
N ASN A 551 -75.31 18.21 13.20
CA ASN A 551 -76.21 19.19 12.61
C ASN A 551 -77.07 18.58 11.49
N ALA A 552 -76.51 17.71 10.65
CA ALA A 552 -77.28 16.98 9.65
C ALA A 552 -78.32 16.05 10.30
N LYS A 553 -77.97 15.30 11.35
CA LYS A 553 -78.91 14.43 12.08
C LYS A 553 -80.11 15.21 12.61
N LYS A 554 -79.90 16.38 13.23
CA LYS A 554 -80.97 17.30 13.64
C LYS A 554 -81.84 17.79 12.47
N GLN A 555 -81.25 17.98 11.30
CA GLN A 555 -81.97 18.39 10.09
C GLN A 555 -82.80 17.25 9.48
N TRP A 556 -82.33 16.00 9.58
CA TRP A 556 -83.00 14.79 9.12
C TRP A 556 -84.11 14.29 10.07
N GLU A 557 -84.18 14.84 11.30
CA GLU A 557 -85.31 14.66 12.22
C GLU A 557 -86.54 15.45 11.79
N ASN A 558 -86.39 16.50 10.96
CA ASN A 558 -87.51 17.20 10.36
C ASN A 558 -88.17 16.31 9.26
N PRO A 559 -89.44 15.90 9.44
CA PRO A 559 -90.09 14.95 8.53
C PRO A 559 -90.28 15.49 7.11
N GLU A 560 -90.53 16.79 6.95
CA GLU A 560 -90.70 17.43 5.64
C GLU A 560 -89.38 17.52 4.89
N TYR A 561 -88.29 17.87 5.58
CA TYR A 561 -86.95 17.90 4.99
C TYR A 561 -86.49 16.52 4.54
N LYS A 562 -86.75 15.49 5.36
CA LYS A 562 -86.42 14.10 5.04
C LYS A 562 -87.16 13.60 3.81
N LYS A 563 -88.46 13.89 3.69
CA LYS A 563 -89.25 13.52 2.51
C LYS A 563 -88.74 14.22 1.25
N TYR A 564 -88.52 15.54 1.33
CA TYR A 564 -87.99 16.35 0.23
C TYR A 564 -86.62 15.86 -0.26
N MET A 565 -85.68 15.62 0.64
CA MET A 565 -84.33 15.17 0.27
C MET A 565 -84.31 13.76 -0.31
N THR A 566 -85.21 12.87 0.15
CA THR A 566 -85.34 11.52 -0.39
C THR A 566 -85.88 11.56 -1.82
N GLU A 567 -86.91 12.36 -2.08
CA GLU A 567 -87.48 12.52 -3.42
C GLU A 567 -86.47 13.17 -4.39
N LYS A 568 -85.75 14.22 -3.95
CA LYS A 568 -84.72 14.87 -4.77
C LYS A 568 -83.53 13.96 -5.04
N PHE A 569 -83.11 13.15 -4.07
CA PHE A 569 -82.04 12.19 -4.28
C PHE A 569 -82.46 11.06 -5.24
N LEU A 570 -83.68 10.54 -5.11
CA LEU A 570 -84.19 9.52 -6.03
C LEU A 570 -84.36 10.07 -7.45
N ALA A 571 -84.84 11.30 -7.60
CA ALA A 571 -84.91 11.97 -8.90
C ALA A 571 -83.50 12.14 -9.51
N PHE A 572 -82.54 12.68 -8.75
CA PHE A 572 -81.15 12.81 -9.19
C PHE A 572 -80.54 11.44 -9.54
N TYR A 573 -80.74 10.42 -8.71
CA TYR A 573 -80.19 9.09 -8.94
C TYR A 573 -80.78 8.44 -10.18
N ARG A 574 -82.07 8.68 -10.50
CA ARG A 574 -82.76 8.14 -11.69
C ARG A 574 -82.45 8.92 -12.96
N GLU A 575 -82.19 10.22 -12.88
CA GLU A 575 -81.89 11.05 -14.06
C GLU A 575 -80.39 11.06 -14.41
N ASN A 576 -79.50 10.81 -13.44
CA ASN A 576 -78.07 10.95 -13.64
C ASN A 576 -77.38 9.60 -13.90
N ALA A 577 -77.46 9.14 -15.16
CA ALA A 577 -76.88 7.88 -15.61
C ALA A 577 -75.35 7.81 -15.41
N GLU A 578 -74.67 8.95 -15.56
CA GLU A 578 -73.22 9.06 -15.38
C GLU A 578 -72.82 8.85 -13.91
N TYR A 579 -73.59 9.40 -12.96
CA TYR A 579 -73.38 9.18 -11.52
C TYR A 579 -73.57 7.71 -11.14
N ARG A 580 -74.61 7.04 -11.67
CA ARG A 580 -74.81 5.59 -11.46
C ARG A 580 -73.62 4.78 -11.99
N GLY A 581 -73.13 5.13 -13.18
CA GLY A 581 -71.96 4.47 -13.78
C GLY A 581 -70.69 4.63 -12.94
N ARG A 582 -70.41 5.86 -12.48
CA ARG A 582 -69.25 6.15 -11.63
C ARG A 582 -69.33 5.45 -10.27
N ASN A 583 -70.51 5.44 -9.65
CA ASN A 583 -70.69 4.80 -8.35
C ASN A 583 -70.53 3.27 -8.45
N ASN A 584 -71.04 2.67 -9.52
CA ASN A 584 -70.80 1.26 -9.82
C ASN A 584 -69.31 0.97 -10.07
N ALA A 585 -68.58 1.85 -10.77
CA ALA A 585 -67.15 1.68 -10.98
C ALA A 585 -66.35 1.74 -9.67
N LEU A 586 -66.67 2.69 -8.79
CA LEU A 586 -66.06 2.82 -7.46
C LEU A 586 -66.38 1.63 -6.55
N LEU A 587 -67.63 1.17 -6.55
CA LEU A 587 -68.03 -0.05 -5.82
C LEU A 587 -67.26 -1.26 -6.34
N ASN A 588 -67.07 -1.37 -7.65
CA ASN A 588 -66.32 -2.45 -8.28
C ASN A 588 -64.83 -2.39 -7.90
N GLU A 589 -64.21 -1.22 -7.93
CA GLU A 589 -62.81 -1.03 -7.51
C GLU A 589 -62.61 -1.31 -6.02
N ALA A 590 -63.53 -0.87 -5.17
CA ALA A 590 -63.52 -1.16 -3.74
C ALA A 590 -63.68 -2.66 -3.46
N GLN A 591 -64.56 -3.34 -4.19
CA GLN A 591 -64.68 -4.80 -4.14
C GLN A 591 -63.40 -5.48 -4.61
N GLN A 592 -62.78 -5.05 -5.72
CA GLN A 592 -61.52 -5.61 -6.21
C GLN A 592 -60.41 -5.48 -5.18
N LYS A 593 -60.33 -4.34 -4.49
CA LYS A 593 -59.35 -4.10 -3.44
C LYS A 593 -59.63 -4.96 -2.20
N TYR A 594 -60.88 -5.03 -1.74
CA TYR A 594 -61.29 -5.90 -0.64
C TYR A 594 -61.00 -7.38 -0.92
N TRP A 595 -61.33 -7.84 -2.13
CA TRP A 595 -61.06 -9.20 -2.60
C TRP A 595 -59.61 -9.43 -3.02
N SER A 596 -58.75 -8.40 -3.09
CA SER A 596 -57.31 -8.55 -3.34
C SER A 596 -56.54 -9.02 -2.10
N GLU A 597 -57.12 -8.84 -0.91
CA GLU A 597 -56.59 -9.37 0.34
C GLU A 597 -56.99 -10.84 0.52
N GLU A 598 -56.01 -11.69 0.81
CA GLU A 598 -56.20 -13.13 0.86
C GLU A 598 -57.05 -13.57 2.05
N ALA A 599 -56.92 -12.88 3.19
CA ALA A 599 -57.71 -13.12 4.38
C ALA A 599 -59.23 -12.96 4.12
N ASN A 600 -59.63 -11.95 3.36
CA ASN A 600 -61.03 -11.72 3.01
C ASN A 600 -61.57 -12.81 2.07
N ARG A 601 -60.76 -13.24 1.09
CA ARG A 601 -61.11 -14.37 0.20
C ARG A 601 -61.30 -15.66 0.97
N GLN A 602 -60.43 -15.95 1.95
CA GLN A 602 -60.54 -17.14 2.77
C GLN A 602 -61.74 -17.09 3.73
N ALA A 603 -62.02 -15.94 4.35
CA ALA A 603 -63.18 -15.76 5.22
C ALA A 603 -64.51 -15.91 4.45
N GLN A 604 -64.57 -15.41 3.21
CA GLN A 604 -65.75 -15.59 2.36
C GLN A 604 -65.88 -17.02 1.84
N SER A 605 -64.77 -17.68 1.47
CA SER A 605 -64.78 -19.07 1.03
C SER A 605 -65.40 -19.97 2.09
N LYS A 606 -65.01 -19.79 3.36
CA LYS A 606 -65.61 -20.53 4.49
C LYS A 606 -67.10 -20.26 4.66
N ARG A 607 -67.55 -19.01 4.47
CA ARG A 607 -68.98 -18.66 4.51
C ARG A 607 -69.78 -19.30 3.37
N ILE A 608 -69.21 -19.37 2.18
CA ILE A 608 -69.86 -19.98 1.01
C ILE A 608 -69.94 -21.50 1.15
N GLU A 609 -68.88 -22.14 1.68
CA GLU A 609 -68.91 -23.57 2.01
C GLU A 609 -70.03 -23.87 3.01
N GLN A 610 -70.11 -23.08 4.10
CA GLN A 610 -71.17 -23.25 5.09
C GLN A 610 -72.57 -23.04 4.48
N PHE A 611 -72.74 -22.00 3.65
CA PHE A 611 -74.02 -21.72 2.98
C PHE A 611 -74.52 -22.87 2.09
N PHE A 612 -73.65 -23.53 1.32
CA PHE A 612 -74.09 -24.64 0.46
C PHE A 612 -74.22 -25.98 1.19
N VAL A 613 -73.62 -26.11 2.38
CA VAL A 613 -73.91 -27.20 3.32
C VAL A 613 -75.31 -27.01 3.92
N ASP A 614 -75.64 -25.77 4.27
CA ASP A 614 -76.94 -25.42 4.88
C ASP A 614 -78.08 -25.36 3.84
N HIS A 615 -77.78 -25.18 2.54
CA HIS A 615 -78.76 -25.03 1.44
C HIS A 615 -78.42 -25.85 0.17
N PRO A 616 -78.57 -27.19 0.19
CA PRO A 616 -78.18 -28.07 -0.92
C PRO A 616 -79.05 -27.93 -2.20
N GLU A 617 -80.28 -27.41 -2.09
CA GLU A 617 -81.20 -27.18 -3.20
C GLU A 617 -80.71 -26.11 -4.19
N GLN A 618 -80.06 -25.05 -3.70
CA GLN A 618 -79.47 -23.97 -4.51
C GLN A 618 -78.39 -24.49 -5.47
N LYS A 619 -77.60 -25.45 -5.00
CA LYS A 619 -76.52 -26.07 -5.79
C LYS A 619 -77.08 -26.81 -7.00
N LYS A 620 -78.26 -27.41 -6.87
CA LYS A 620 -78.93 -28.15 -7.95
C LYS A 620 -79.47 -27.21 -9.03
N ALA A 621 -80.02 -26.05 -8.65
CA ALA A 621 -80.56 -25.05 -9.57
C ALA A 621 -79.47 -24.37 -10.44
N LEU A 622 -78.35 -23.97 -9.82
CA LEU A 622 -77.25 -23.30 -10.52
C LEU A 622 -76.58 -24.20 -11.57
N ARG A 623 -76.52 -25.51 -11.31
CA ARG A 623 -76.00 -26.49 -12.26
C ARG A 623 -76.83 -26.51 -13.56
N THR A 624 -78.16 -26.49 -13.46
CA THR A 624 -79.06 -26.50 -14.62
C THR A 624 -78.88 -25.25 -15.48
N SER A 625 -78.70 -24.08 -14.87
CA SER A 625 -78.55 -22.81 -15.59
C SER A 625 -77.22 -22.68 -16.34
N ALA A 626 -76.13 -23.24 -15.80
CA ALA A 626 -74.84 -23.24 -16.47
C ALA A 626 -74.86 -24.09 -17.76
N VAL A 627 -75.58 -25.22 -17.74
CA VAL A 627 -75.75 -26.09 -18.92
C VAL A 627 -76.49 -25.36 -20.05
N LEU A 628 -77.52 -24.57 -19.73
CA LEU A 628 -78.28 -23.80 -20.72
C LEU A 628 -77.42 -22.74 -21.43
N GLN A 629 -76.53 -22.04 -20.70
CA GLN A 629 -75.70 -20.98 -21.30
C GLN A 629 -74.61 -21.51 -22.22
N TRP A 630 -74.01 -22.66 -21.91
CA TRP A 630 -72.98 -23.27 -22.75
C TRP A 630 -73.52 -23.86 -24.06
N ASN A 631 -74.83 -24.13 -24.07
CA ASN A 631 -75.56 -24.57 -25.25
C ASN A 631 -76.03 -23.41 -26.15
N ASP A 632 -75.81 -22.13 -25.77
CA ASP A 632 -76.12 -20.98 -26.62
C ASP A 632 -74.99 -20.75 -27.66
N GLU A 633 -75.29 -21.10 -28.90
CA GLU A 633 -74.36 -21.00 -30.02
C GLU A 633 -74.05 -19.57 -30.45
N ARG A 634 -75.01 -18.63 -30.31
CA ARG A 634 -74.79 -17.22 -30.69
C ARG A 634 -73.75 -16.57 -29.79
N LEU A 635 -73.85 -16.85 -28.50
CA LEU A 635 -72.91 -16.32 -27.51
C LEU A 635 -71.49 -16.86 -27.73
N ARG A 636 -71.37 -18.12 -28.16
CA ARG A 636 -70.08 -18.73 -28.52
C ARG A 636 -69.49 -18.14 -29.81
N ALA A 637 -70.32 -17.91 -30.82
CA ALA A 637 -69.88 -17.39 -32.12
C ALA A 637 -69.32 -15.97 -32.02
N TRP A 638 -70.00 -15.10 -31.28
CA TRP A 638 -69.56 -13.71 -31.06
C TRP A 638 -68.16 -13.64 -30.40
N ARG A 639 -67.94 -14.45 -29.35
CA ARG A 639 -66.65 -14.51 -28.64
C ARG A 639 -65.49 -14.94 -29.56
N LYS A 640 -65.77 -15.81 -30.53
CA LYS A 640 -64.75 -16.32 -31.48
C LYS A 640 -64.24 -15.24 -32.44
N VAL A 641 -65.12 -14.34 -32.91
CA VAL A 641 -64.79 -13.34 -33.94
C VAL A 641 -63.93 -12.20 -33.39
N GLU A 642 -64.34 -11.61 -32.27
CA GLU A 642 -63.61 -10.47 -31.67
C GLU A 642 -62.23 -10.86 -31.14
N THR A 643 -62.09 -12.09 -30.66
CA THR A 643 -60.79 -12.63 -30.25
C THR A 643 -59.82 -12.72 -31.43
N ARG A 644 -60.28 -12.90 -32.67
CA ARG A 644 -59.42 -13.12 -33.85
C ARG A 644 -58.81 -11.82 -34.40
N LYS A 645 -59.53 -10.70 -34.34
CA LYS A 645 -59.11 -9.38 -34.89
C LYS A 645 -57.91 -8.77 -34.16
N GLN A 646 -57.69 -9.14 -32.90
CA GLN A 646 -56.62 -8.58 -32.06
C GLN A 646 -55.24 -9.22 -32.31
N TRP A 647 -55.11 -10.22 -33.20
CA TRP A 647 -53.89 -11.01 -33.38
C TRP A 647 -53.23 -10.82 -34.76
N THR A 648 -52.62 -9.64 -35.01
CA THR A 648 -51.82 -9.34 -36.23
C THR A 648 -50.45 -10.05 -36.22
N PRO A 649 -49.77 -10.24 -37.38
CA PRO A 649 -48.45 -10.88 -37.45
C PRO A 649 -47.37 -10.16 -36.60
N GLU A 650 -47.31 -8.84 -36.68
CA GLU A 650 -46.38 -8.03 -35.89
C GLU A 650 -46.74 -8.01 -34.39
N PHE A 651 -48.03 -8.04 -34.06
CA PHE A 651 -48.46 -8.18 -32.67
C PHE A 651 -48.13 -9.58 -32.12
N ARG A 652 -48.21 -10.63 -32.96
CA ARG A 652 -47.77 -11.99 -32.59
C ARG A 652 -46.29 -12.00 -32.27
N GLU A 653 -45.44 -11.39 -33.10
CA GLU A 653 -44.00 -11.33 -32.84
C GLU A 653 -43.65 -10.47 -31.62
N ARG A 654 -44.21 -9.25 -31.50
CA ARG A 654 -44.01 -8.39 -30.30
C ARG A 654 -44.52 -9.05 -29.03
N ARG A 655 -45.68 -9.72 -29.08
CA ARG A 655 -46.25 -10.42 -27.93
C ARG A 655 -45.46 -11.67 -27.61
N LYS A 656 -44.96 -12.41 -28.60
CA LYS A 656 -44.06 -13.57 -28.41
C LYS A 656 -42.74 -13.14 -27.77
N ALA A 657 -42.14 -12.04 -28.19
CA ALA A 657 -40.93 -11.48 -27.58
C ALA A 657 -41.18 -11.00 -26.13
N ALA A 658 -42.27 -10.28 -25.88
CA ALA A 658 -42.64 -9.81 -24.53
C ALA A 658 -42.96 -10.98 -23.58
N TYR A 659 -43.63 -12.01 -24.09
CA TYR A 659 -43.89 -13.26 -23.38
C TYR A 659 -42.58 -13.97 -23.09
N ASN A 660 -41.75 -14.22 -24.10
CA ASN A 660 -40.44 -14.85 -23.95
C ASN A 660 -39.57 -14.16 -22.88
N ARG A 661 -39.50 -12.83 -22.88
CA ARG A 661 -38.78 -12.05 -21.86
C ARG A 661 -39.37 -12.22 -20.45
N THR A 662 -40.70 -12.23 -20.32
CA THR A 662 -41.38 -12.39 -19.03
C THR A 662 -41.17 -13.80 -18.46
N TYR A 663 -41.26 -14.82 -19.31
CA TYR A 663 -41.06 -16.21 -18.94
C TYR A 663 -39.61 -16.46 -18.55
N LEU A 664 -38.66 -15.98 -19.36
CA LEU A 664 -37.24 -16.12 -19.09
C LEU A 664 -36.84 -15.42 -17.77
N ARG A 665 -37.27 -14.17 -17.56
CA ARG A 665 -36.94 -13.41 -16.34
C ARG A 665 -37.50 -14.06 -15.08
N LYS A 666 -38.79 -14.43 -15.08
CA LYS A 666 -39.42 -15.08 -13.92
C LYS A 666 -38.82 -16.46 -13.66
N ALA A 667 -38.53 -17.20 -14.73
CA ALA A 667 -37.89 -18.49 -14.62
C ALA A 667 -36.48 -18.38 -14.03
N ILE A 668 -35.61 -17.54 -14.60
CA ILE A 668 -34.24 -17.33 -14.12
C ILE A 668 -34.24 -16.79 -12.69
N SER A 669 -35.13 -15.84 -12.37
CA SER A 669 -35.26 -15.32 -11.00
C SER A 669 -35.65 -16.39 -9.99
N LEU A 670 -36.61 -17.26 -10.32
CA LEU A 670 -37.01 -18.36 -9.44
C LEU A 670 -35.96 -19.47 -9.39
N LEU A 671 -35.32 -19.79 -10.51
CA LEU A 671 -34.20 -20.72 -10.55
C LEU A 671 -33.03 -20.19 -9.73
N HIS A 672 -32.80 -18.86 -9.72
CA HIS A 672 -31.77 -18.22 -8.91
C HIS A 672 -32.13 -18.25 -7.43
N GLU A 673 -33.42 -18.05 -7.08
CA GLU A 673 -33.91 -18.24 -5.71
C GLU A 673 -33.69 -19.68 -5.24
N ILE A 674 -34.08 -20.68 -6.04
CA ILE A 674 -33.86 -22.09 -5.70
C ILE A 674 -32.36 -22.40 -5.61
N TRP A 675 -31.57 -21.97 -6.60
CA TRP A 675 -30.13 -22.16 -6.59
C TRP A 675 -29.46 -21.52 -5.37
N LYS A 676 -29.94 -20.35 -4.94
CA LYS A 676 -29.45 -19.67 -3.74
C LYS A 676 -29.75 -20.44 -2.45
N ASP A 677 -30.88 -21.15 -2.43
CA ASP A 677 -31.33 -21.93 -1.27
C ASP A 677 -30.74 -23.36 -1.25
N SER A 678 -30.51 -24.00 -2.40
CA SER A 678 -30.08 -25.41 -2.51
C SER A 678 -28.71 -25.65 -3.16
N GLY A 679 -28.04 -24.63 -3.70
CA GLY A 679 -26.71 -24.71 -4.36
C GLY A 679 -26.69 -25.39 -5.73
N VAL A 680 -27.70 -26.22 -6.04
CA VAL A 680 -27.93 -26.83 -7.35
C VAL A 680 -29.27 -26.39 -7.93
N ILE A 681 -29.33 -26.31 -9.26
CA ILE A 681 -30.59 -26.06 -9.98
C ILE A 681 -31.39 -27.36 -9.97
N ASP A 682 -32.17 -27.56 -8.90
CA ASP A 682 -33.03 -28.74 -8.76
C ASP A 682 -34.32 -28.57 -9.58
N GLU A 683 -34.40 -29.30 -10.70
CA GLU A 683 -35.56 -29.31 -11.58
C GLU A 683 -36.80 -29.91 -10.94
N HIS A 684 -36.65 -30.90 -10.06
CA HIS A 684 -37.78 -31.50 -9.37
C HIS A 684 -38.37 -30.51 -8.37
N THR A 685 -37.51 -29.78 -7.67
CA THR A 685 -37.94 -28.69 -6.77
C THR A 685 -38.51 -27.52 -7.55
N TYR A 686 -37.91 -27.13 -8.68
CA TYR A 686 -38.48 -26.08 -9.53
C TYR A 686 -39.82 -26.49 -10.13
N ASP A 687 -39.97 -27.72 -10.65
CA ASP A 687 -41.22 -28.19 -11.25
C ASP A 687 -42.30 -28.43 -10.19
N ARG A 688 -41.91 -28.80 -8.97
CA ARG A 688 -42.79 -28.85 -7.79
C ARG A 688 -43.26 -27.44 -7.42
N ILE A 689 -42.36 -26.49 -7.20
CA ILE A 689 -42.69 -25.09 -6.88
C ILE A 689 -43.51 -24.45 -8.00
N ARG A 690 -43.24 -24.79 -9.26
CA ARG A 690 -44.01 -24.34 -10.42
C ARG A 690 -45.44 -24.90 -10.42
N LYS A 691 -45.62 -26.20 -10.15
CA LYS A 691 -46.94 -26.84 -10.03
C LYS A 691 -47.71 -26.32 -8.82
N GLU A 692 -47.02 -26.05 -7.72
CA GLU A 692 -47.58 -25.50 -6.48
C GLU A 692 -48.00 -24.04 -6.65
N ARG A 693 -47.11 -23.18 -7.17
CA ARG A 693 -47.40 -21.74 -7.39
C ARG A 693 -48.48 -21.50 -8.44
N ARG A 694 -48.77 -22.50 -9.29
CA ARG A 694 -49.78 -22.45 -10.37
C ARG A 694 -49.67 -21.21 -11.29
N ASP A 695 -48.51 -20.56 -11.32
CA ASP A 695 -48.22 -19.42 -12.20
C ASP A 695 -47.96 -19.96 -13.60
N ARG A 696 -48.90 -19.70 -14.51
CA ARG A 696 -48.84 -20.15 -15.91
C ARG A 696 -47.62 -19.59 -16.66
N SER A 697 -46.96 -18.56 -16.11
CA SER A 697 -45.74 -17.96 -16.64
C SER A 697 -44.43 -18.64 -16.27
N LEU A 698 -44.49 -19.67 -15.42
CA LEU A 698 -43.38 -20.55 -15.13
C LEU A 698 -43.56 -21.84 -15.95
N ILE A 699 -42.64 -22.03 -16.90
CA ILE A 699 -42.58 -23.21 -17.79
C ILE A 699 -41.55 -24.21 -17.25
N LYS A 700 -41.61 -25.47 -17.69
CA LYS A 700 -40.67 -26.50 -17.21
C LYS A 700 -39.22 -26.07 -17.50
N VAL A 701 -38.28 -26.43 -16.63
CA VAL A 701 -36.84 -26.14 -16.81
C VAL A 701 -36.33 -26.61 -18.17
N GLN A 702 -36.72 -27.82 -18.58
CA GLN A 702 -36.39 -28.35 -19.90
C GLN A 702 -36.95 -27.50 -21.06
N THR A 703 -38.15 -26.94 -20.90
CA THR A 703 -38.73 -26.00 -21.88
C THR A 703 -38.01 -24.65 -21.86
N ILE A 704 -37.38 -24.25 -20.75
CA ILE A 704 -36.57 -23.03 -20.65
C ILE A 704 -35.23 -23.24 -21.35
N ALA A 705 -34.56 -24.36 -21.06
CA ALA A 705 -33.32 -24.77 -21.69
C ALA A 705 -33.49 -24.86 -23.20
N GLN A 706 -34.48 -25.60 -23.67
CA GLN A 706 -34.75 -25.77 -25.11
C GLN A 706 -35.16 -24.47 -25.82
N ARG A 707 -35.93 -23.59 -25.15
CA ARG A 707 -36.50 -22.37 -25.77
C ARG A 707 -35.56 -21.16 -25.75
N PHE A 708 -34.61 -21.10 -24.81
CA PHE A 708 -33.77 -19.92 -24.57
C PHE A 708 -32.28 -20.20 -24.50
N PHE A 709 -31.88 -21.47 -24.39
CA PHE A 709 -30.48 -21.87 -24.21
C PHE A 709 -30.11 -23.06 -25.10
N GLU A 710 -30.88 -23.36 -26.16
CA GLU A 710 -30.58 -24.43 -27.13
C GLU A 710 -30.40 -25.82 -26.49
N ASP A 711 -31.08 -26.05 -25.36
CA ASP A 711 -30.95 -27.24 -24.50
C ASP A 711 -29.56 -27.41 -23.84
N ASP A 712 -28.71 -26.38 -23.91
CA ASP A 712 -27.42 -26.28 -23.23
C ASP A 712 -27.61 -25.91 -21.75
N ARG A 713 -27.46 -26.92 -20.89
CA ARG A 713 -27.65 -26.80 -19.44
C ARG A 713 -26.58 -25.97 -18.75
N ARG A 714 -25.35 -25.88 -19.29
CA ARG A 714 -24.28 -25.09 -18.68
C ARG A 714 -24.59 -23.59 -18.76
N LYS A 715 -25.07 -23.13 -19.92
CA LYS A 715 -25.42 -21.72 -20.13
C LYS A 715 -26.62 -21.28 -19.29
N LEU A 716 -27.62 -22.15 -19.15
CA LEU A 716 -28.75 -21.89 -18.25
C LEU A 716 -28.27 -21.70 -16.81
N GLN A 717 -27.35 -22.57 -16.35
CA GLN A 717 -26.80 -22.49 -15.00
C GLN A 717 -26.02 -21.20 -14.79
N GLU A 718 -25.15 -20.83 -15.72
CA GLU A 718 -24.38 -19.58 -15.66
C GLU A 718 -25.26 -18.32 -15.67
N ALA A 719 -26.34 -18.32 -16.47
CA ALA A 719 -27.29 -17.21 -16.53
C ALA A 719 -28.10 -17.06 -15.24
N VAL A 720 -28.41 -18.17 -14.58
CA VAL A 720 -29.08 -18.20 -13.28
C VAL A 720 -28.17 -17.67 -12.18
N VAL A 721 -26.87 -17.96 -12.20
CA VAL A 721 -25.94 -17.54 -11.14
C VAL A 721 -25.67 -16.01 -11.11
N ASN A 722 -25.71 -15.31 -12.26
CA ASN A 722 -25.06 -14.00 -12.43
C ASN A 722 -25.98 -12.74 -12.65
N TYR A 723 -27.06 -12.50 -11.91
CA TYR A 723 -28.06 -11.43 -12.23
C TYR A 723 -27.81 -10.02 -11.58
N ASN A 724 -27.33 -9.00 -12.37
CA ASN A 724 -27.31 -7.48 -12.26
C ASN A 724 -26.01 -6.64 -11.95
N HIS A 725 -25.72 -5.63 -12.82
CA HIS A 725 -24.64 -4.59 -12.92
C HIS A 725 -23.25 -5.04 -13.35
N ARG A 726 -22.97 -5.09 -14.65
CA ARG A 726 -21.71 -5.63 -15.18
C ARG A 726 -20.88 -4.62 -15.97
N ILE A 727 -19.57 -4.83 -15.99
CA ILE A 727 -18.66 -4.10 -16.87
C ILE A 727 -18.93 -4.52 -18.31
N LYS A 728 -19.15 -3.55 -19.19
CA LYS A 728 -19.32 -3.78 -20.62
C LYS A 728 -17.97 -3.82 -21.33
N ALA A 729 -17.07 -2.88 -21.01
CA ALA A 729 -15.74 -2.79 -21.60
C ALA A 729 -14.78 -1.98 -20.71
N ILE A 730 -13.49 -2.28 -20.84
CA ILE A 730 -12.38 -1.51 -20.25
C ILE A 730 -11.45 -1.13 -21.40
N LEU A 731 -11.22 0.16 -21.58
CA LEU A 731 -10.42 0.71 -22.67
C LEU A 731 -9.23 1.48 -22.11
N PRO A 732 -7.98 1.13 -22.46
CA PRO A 732 -6.84 1.98 -22.13
C PRO A 732 -6.93 3.30 -22.91
N LEU A 733 -6.68 4.42 -22.23
CA LEU A 733 -6.59 5.72 -22.89
C LEU A 733 -5.12 6.09 -23.10
N SER A 734 -4.77 6.53 -24.31
CA SER A 734 -3.43 7.04 -24.63
C SER A 734 -3.17 8.43 -24.06
N GLU A 735 -4.24 9.20 -23.87
CA GLU A 735 -4.20 10.54 -23.30
C GLU A 735 -4.00 10.47 -21.77
N ARG A 736 -3.08 11.28 -21.26
CA ARG A 736 -2.83 11.44 -19.83
C ARG A 736 -3.62 12.62 -19.30
N ILE A 737 -4.27 12.46 -18.16
CA ILE A 737 -5.15 13.48 -17.59
C ILE A 737 -4.84 13.74 -16.12
N ASP A 738 -5.26 14.90 -15.63
CA ASP A 738 -5.23 15.21 -14.21
C ASP A 738 -6.31 14.39 -13.47
N VAL A 739 -5.90 13.75 -12.37
CA VAL A 739 -6.78 12.91 -11.55
C VAL A 739 -6.95 13.48 -10.15
N TYR A 740 -8.16 13.27 -9.63
CA TYR A 740 -8.70 13.87 -8.44
C TYR A 740 -9.15 12.77 -7.47
N ASP A 741 -9.27 13.15 -6.21
CA ASP A 741 -9.83 12.31 -5.17
C ASP A 741 -10.49 13.15 -4.07
N LEU A 742 -11.27 12.48 -3.22
CA LEU A 742 -11.89 13.05 -2.02
C LEU A 742 -11.89 12.03 -0.88
N GLU A 743 -12.13 12.53 0.34
CA GLU A 743 -12.16 11.71 1.54
C GLU A 743 -13.59 11.61 2.08
N VAL A 744 -13.96 10.40 2.48
CA VAL A 744 -15.19 10.12 3.21
C VAL A 744 -14.79 9.35 4.47
N PRO A 745 -14.93 9.96 5.66
CA PRO A 745 -14.49 9.35 6.91
C PRO A 745 -15.36 8.13 7.27
N GLU A 746 -14.81 7.24 8.09
CA GLU A 746 -15.42 6.02 8.65
C GLU A 746 -15.70 4.88 7.68
N THR A 747 -16.32 5.17 6.53
CA THR A 747 -16.82 4.13 5.62
C THR A 747 -15.94 3.91 4.40
N HIS A 748 -15.05 4.85 4.12
CA HIS A 748 -14.05 4.81 3.05
C HIS A 748 -14.59 4.50 1.63
N ASN A 749 -15.87 4.81 1.38
CA ASN A 749 -16.48 4.66 0.06
C ASN A 749 -17.52 5.74 -0.21
N PHE A 750 -17.78 6.02 -1.48
CA PHE A 750 -18.75 7.04 -1.89
C PHE A 750 -19.52 6.66 -3.16
N GLY A 751 -20.71 7.24 -3.30
CA GLY A 751 -21.60 7.03 -4.43
C GLY A 751 -21.36 8.02 -5.58
N LEU A 752 -21.08 7.48 -6.77
CA LEU A 752 -20.99 8.25 -8.01
C LEU A 752 -22.37 8.61 -8.57
N ALA A 753 -22.42 9.61 -9.46
CA ALA A 753 -23.63 9.93 -10.23
C ALA A 753 -24.05 8.78 -11.17
N SER A 754 -23.10 7.92 -11.57
CA SER A 754 -23.34 6.71 -12.38
C SER A 754 -24.10 5.60 -11.62
N GLY A 755 -24.39 5.79 -10.33
CA GLY A 755 -25.22 4.85 -9.55
C GLY A 755 -24.48 3.64 -9.01
N ILE A 756 -23.16 3.77 -8.77
CA ILE A 756 -22.33 2.75 -8.12
C ILE A 756 -21.57 3.33 -6.92
N PHE A 757 -21.20 2.47 -5.98
CA PHE A 757 -20.27 2.78 -4.89
C PHE A 757 -18.84 2.40 -5.26
N VAL A 758 -17.89 3.28 -4.95
CA VAL A 758 -16.46 3.11 -5.22
C VAL A 758 -15.64 3.43 -3.98
N HIS A 759 -14.41 2.91 -3.90
CA HIS A 759 -13.51 3.18 -2.79
C HIS A 759 -12.97 4.61 -2.83
N ASN A 760 -12.37 5.09 -1.75
CA ASN A 760 -11.59 6.32 -1.74
C ASN A 760 -10.07 6.02 -1.91
N SER A 761 -9.17 7.00 -2.03
CA SER A 761 -7.73 6.69 -2.22
C SER A 761 -7.06 6.16 -0.95
N SER A 762 -6.14 5.20 -1.08
CA SER A 762 -5.42 4.45 -0.03
C SER A 762 -4.46 5.26 0.87
N LYS A 763 -4.38 6.59 0.74
CA LYS A 763 -3.49 7.50 1.53
C LYS A 763 -3.92 7.68 3.00
N GLN A 764 -4.87 6.89 3.48
CA GLN A 764 -5.79 7.26 4.57
C GLN A 764 -5.59 6.49 5.88
N GLY A 765 -4.70 5.50 5.94
CA GLY A 765 -4.40 4.77 7.17
C GLY A 765 -3.45 5.50 8.14
N ARG A 766 -3.19 6.81 7.98
CA ARG A 766 -2.21 7.57 8.78
C ARG A 766 -2.89 8.57 9.72
N ASP A 767 -2.30 8.83 10.88
CA ASP A 767 -2.66 10.01 11.68
C ASP A 767 -2.07 11.26 11.01
N ARG A 768 -2.93 12.03 10.35
CA ARG A 768 -2.53 13.24 9.60
C ARG A 768 -1.95 14.33 10.51
N ARG A 769 -2.26 14.31 11.81
CA ARG A 769 -1.71 15.27 12.77
C ARG A 769 -0.20 15.10 12.89
N THR A 770 0.28 13.86 12.95
CA THR A 770 1.67 13.52 13.33
C THR A 770 2.47 12.80 12.25
N GLN A 771 1.84 12.06 11.34
CA GLN A 771 2.53 11.17 10.42
C GLN A 771 2.48 11.70 9.00
N ALA A 772 3.61 12.00 8.38
CA ALA A 772 3.81 12.28 6.97
C ALA A 772 4.13 11.00 6.18
N VAL A 773 3.83 10.99 4.87
CA VAL A 773 4.11 9.87 3.97
C VAL A 773 4.81 10.37 2.71
N LEU A 774 5.96 9.78 2.39
CA LEU A 774 6.71 10.01 1.16
C LEU A 774 6.75 8.70 0.35
N PRO A 775 5.97 8.60 -0.75
CA PRO A 775 6.04 7.45 -1.64
C PRO A 775 7.31 7.49 -2.50
N LEU A 776 7.95 6.34 -2.63
CA LEU A 776 9.15 6.12 -3.43
C LEU A 776 8.82 5.26 -4.64
N LYS A 777 9.11 5.78 -5.84
CA LYS A 777 8.80 5.08 -7.10
C LYS A 777 9.97 4.23 -7.58
N GLY A 778 9.73 2.94 -7.68
CA GLY A 778 10.70 1.97 -8.18
C GLY A 778 11.94 1.86 -7.29
N LYS A 779 12.97 1.18 -7.79
CA LYS A 779 14.21 0.96 -7.05
C LYS A 779 15.01 2.26 -6.97
N ILE A 780 15.51 2.57 -5.78
CA ILE A 780 16.36 3.74 -5.52
C ILE A 780 17.74 3.49 -6.15
N LEU A 781 18.40 4.57 -6.58
CA LEU A 781 19.79 4.51 -7.04
C LEU A 781 20.68 3.92 -5.92
N ASN A 782 21.45 2.87 -6.23
CA ASN A 782 22.53 2.43 -5.36
C ASN A 782 23.58 3.55 -5.26
N VAL A 783 23.74 4.11 -4.06
CA VAL A 783 24.59 5.27 -3.85
C VAL A 783 26.03 4.96 -3.46
N GLU A 784 26.36 3.69 -3.21
CA GLU A 784 27.67 3.25 -2.73
C GLU A 784 28.82 3.79 -3.59
N ARG A 785 28.63 3.78 -4.92
CA ARG A 785 29.58 4.33 -5.90
C ARG A 785 28.92 5.34 -6.83
N ALA A 786 27.84 5.98 -6.40
CA ALA A 786 27.26 7.07 -7.16
C ALA A 786 27.86 8.41 -6.69
N ARG A 787 28.25 9.26 -7.63
CA ARG A 787 28.68 10.62 -7.30
C ARG A 787 27.50 11.46 -6.81
N LEU A 788 27.78 12.44 -5.94
CA LEU A 788 26.75 13.28 -5.30
C LEU A 788 25.86 14.03 -6.31
N ASP A 789 26.40 14.45 -7.46
CA ASP A 789 25.63 15.08 -8.55
C ASP A 789 24.61 14.12 -9.17
N LYS A 790 24.99 12.86 -9.41
CA LYS A 790 24.10 11.81 -9.90
C LYS A 790 23.04 11.44 -8.86
N ILE A 791 23.43 11.39 -7.59
CA ILE A 791 22.53 11.15 -6.45
C ILE A 791 21.47 12.26 -6.37
N LEU A 792 21.89 13.53 -6.40
CA LEU A 792 20.99 14.69 -6.36
C LEU A 792 20.16 14.87 -7.64
N GLY A 793 20.62 14.31 -8.76
CA GLY A 793 19.85 14.21 -10.00
C GLY A 793 18.69 13.22 -9.91
N PHE A 794 18.72 12.28 -8.96
CA PHE A 794 17.66 11.30 -8.79
C PHE A 794 16.46 11.91 -8.04
N ALA A 795 15.29 11.92 -8.68
CA ALA A 795 14.10 12.60 -8.17
C ALA A 795 13.64 12.07 -6.80
N GLU A 796 13.82 10.77 -6.54
CA GLU A 796 13.46 10.13 -5.26
C GLU A 796 14.33 10.63 -4.11
N ILE A 797 15.64 10.62 -4.29
CA ILE A 797 16.60 11.07 -3.27
C ILE A 797 16.46 12.58 -3.05
N LYS A 798 16.31 13.36 -4.13
CA LYS A 798 16.08 14.81 -4.03
C LYS A 798 14.84 15.13 -3.21
N ALA A 799 13.73 14.42 -3.43
CA ALA A 799 12.52 14.62 -2.65
C ALA A 799 12.68 14.21 -1.18
N LEU A 800 13.42 13.13 -0.91
CA LEU A 800 13.75 12.72 0.46
C LEU A 800 14.56 13.80 1.19
N VAL A 801 15.60 14.36 0.55
CA VAL A 801 16.43 15.43 1.13
C VAL A 801 15.59 16.67 1.46
N ILE A 802 14.70 17.07 0.53
CA ILE A 802 13.80 18.21 0.74
C ILE A 802 12.77 17.91 1.85
N ALA A 803 12.26 16.68 1.93
CA ALA A 803 11.35 16.26 2.99
C ALA A 803 12.03 16.26 4.37
N LEU A 804 13.25 15.75 4.49
CA LEU A 804 13.98 15.74 5.77
C LEU A 804 14.36 17.15 6.24
N GLY A 805 14.63 18.08 5.31
CA GLY A 805 14.98 19.46 5.62
C GLY A 805 16.43 19.67 6.10
N THR A 806 17.18 18.59 6.29
CA THR A 806 18.54 18.60 6.84
C THR A 806 19.63 18.99 5.84
N GLY A 807 19.36 19.00 4.53
CA GLY A 807 20.42 19.03 3.53
C GLY A 807 21.16 17.67 3.42
N ILE A 808 22.26 17.62 2.67
CA ILE A 808 23.02 16.39 2.41
C ILE A 808 24.54 16.65 2.40
N SER A 809 25.34 15.67 2.82
CA SER A 809 26.81 15.76 2.92
C SER A 809 27.23 16.99 3.73
N ASP A 810 28.06 17.89 3.18
CA ASP A 810 28.68 18.98 3.93
C ASP A 810 27.72 20.12 4.30
N SER A 811 26.48 20.12 3.78
CA SER A 811 25.43 21.04 4.27
C SER A 811 24.42 20.33 5.15
N PHE A 812 24.73 19.10 5.58
CA PHE A 812 23.86 18.39 6.49
C PHE A 812 23.86 19.10 7.86
N ASP A 813 22.66 19.44 8.32
CA ASP A 813 22.40 20.07 9.60
C ASP A 813 21.24 19.34 10.27
N ILE A 814 21.54 18.56 11.30
CA ILE A 814 20.56 17.74 12.02
C ILE A 814 19.53 18.59 12.77
N SER A 815 19.88 19.84 13.14
CA SER A 815 18.95 20.73 13.86
C SER A 815 17.74 21.15 13.02
N ARG A 816 17.83 20.98 11.70
CA ARG A 816 16.76 21.28 10.74
C ARG A 816 15.90 20.07 10.40
N LEU A 817 16.15 18.92 11.04
CA LEU A 817 15.39 17.71 10.81
C LEU A 817 13.92 17.94 11.17
N ARG A 818 13.03 17.69 10.21
CA ARG A 818 11.58 17.92 10.41
C ARG A 818 10.85 16.77 11.08
N TYR A 819 11.43 15.57 11.10
CA TYR A 819 10.79 14.36 11.60
C TYR A 819 11.78 13.58 12.45
N HIS A 820 11.51 13.45 13.76
CA HIS A 820 12.35 12.65 14.66
C HIS A 820 12.08 11.15 14.54
N LYS A 821 11.11 10.72 13.73
CA LYS A 821 11.01 9.32 13.33
C LYS A 821 10.88 9.22 11.82
N VAL A 822 11.88 8.67 11.17
CA VAL A 822 11.85 8.30 9.76
C VAL A 822 11.70 6.79 9.70
N ILE A 823 10.53 6.34 9.23
CA ILE A 823 10.11 4.94 9.25
C ILE A 823 10.14 4.41 7.82
N ILE A 824 10.97 3.38 7.57
CA ILE A 824 11.03 2.66 6.31
C ILE A 824 9.93 1.59 6.33
N ALA A 825 8.90 1.76 5.51
CA ALA A 825 7.78 0.85 5.36
C ALA A 825 7.77 0.27 3.95
N THR A 826 8.52 -0.82 3.78
CA THR A 826 8.62 -1.58 2.52
C THR A 826 7.83 -2.88 2.62
N ASP A 827 7.50 -3.45 1.47
CA ASP A 827 6.81 -4.74 1.40
C ASP A 827 7.67 -5.88 1.98
N ALA A 828 7.00 -6.95 2.41
CA ALA A 828 7.62 -8.11 3.02
C ALA A 828 8.07 -9.15 1.97
N ASP A 829 8.61 -8.67 0.85
CA ASP A 829 9.05 -9.47 -0.28
C ASP A 829 10.53 -9.18 -0.64
N VAL A 830 11.00 -9.81 -1.72
CA VAL A 830 12.38 -9.65 -2.20
C VAL A 830 12.70 -8.24 -2.68
N ASP A 831 11.72 -7.53 -3.25
CA ASP A 831 11.91 -6.18 -3.78
C ASP A 831 11.90 -5.13 -2.65
N GLY A 832 11.03 -5.27 -1.67
CA GLY A 832 10.99 -4.46 -0.45
C GLY A 832 12.28 -4.62 0.37
N ALA A 833 12.79 -5.85 0.52
CA ALA A 833 14.10 -6.10 1.14
C ALA A 833 15.25 -5.40 0.40
N HIS A 834 15.20 -5.36 -0.93
CA HIS A 834 16.18 -4.68 -1.75
C HIS A 834 16.10 -3.14 -1.59
N ILE A 835 14.89 -2.56 -1.63
CA ILE A 835 14.69 -1.11 -1.41
C ILE A 835 15.13 -0.70 -0.01
N ARG A 836 14.81 -1.50 1.00
CA ARG A 836 15.28 -1.30 2.37
C ARG A 836 16.80 -1.26 2.44
N THR A 837 17.48 -2.18 1.76
CA THR A 837 18.96 -2.21 1.71
C THR A 837 19.51 -0.93 1.06
N LEU A 838 18.94 -0.50 -0.07
CA LEU A 838 19.34 0.73 -0.77
C LEU A 838 19.14 1.99 0.10
N LEU A 839 18.02 2.08 0.82
CA LEU A 839 17.76 3.16 1.77
C LEU A 839 18.75 3.16 2.93
N LEU A 840 19.04 1.98 3.51
CA LEU A 840 20.02 1.87 4.58
C LEU A 840 21.42 2.28 4.13
N THR A 841 21.84 1.91 2.92
CA THR A 841 23.09 2.38 2.32
C THR A 841 23.10 3.90 2.17
N LEU A 842 21.99 4.49 1.68
CA LEU A 842 21.87 5.94 1.57
C LEU A 842 21.99 6.64 2.94
N PHE A 843 21.26 6.15 3.95
CA PHE A 843 21.31 6.72 5.29
C PHE A 843 22.69 6.56 5.92
N PHE A 844 23.34 5.41 5.75
CA PHE A 844 24.67 5.15 6.27
C PHE A 844 25.73 6.04 5.64
N ARG A 845 25.71 6.19 4.31
CA ARG A 845 26.72 6.94 3.56
C ARG A 845 26.57 8.46 3.67
N TYR A 846 25.34 8.98 3.66
CA TYR A 846 25.09 10.42 3.53
C TYR A 846 24.32 11.07 4.68
N PHE A 847 23.69 10.28 5.54
CA PHE A 847 22.86 10.76 6.65
C PHE A 847 23.20 10.05 7.96
N ARG A 848 24.49 9.72 8.15
CA ARG A 848 24.95 8.87 9.25
C ARG A 848 24.48 9.35 10.62
N GLN A 849 24.48 10.65 10.82
CA GLN A 849 24.04 11.31 12.05
C GLN A 849 22.55 11.05 12.37
N LEU A 850 21.70 10.74 11.38
CA LEU A 850 20.31 10.32 11.62
C LEU A 850 20.22 8.93 12.25
N ILE A 851 21.13 8.03 11.86
CA ILE A 851 21.22 6.67 12.44
C ILE A 851 21.78 6.77 13.85
N ASP A 852 22.88 7.50 14.03
CA ASP A 852 23.52 7.67 15.34
C ASP A 852 22.61 8.41 16.33
N GLY A 853 21.82 9.39 15.83
CA GLY A 853 20.77 10.06 16.60
C GLY A 853 19.53 9.19 16.88
N GLY A 854 19.45 8.00 16.28
CA GLY A 854 18.38 7.05 16.52
C GLY A 854 17.03 7.47 15.93
N PHE A 855 17.04 8.19 14.81
CA PHE A 855 15.85 8.69 14.14
C PHE A 855 15.33 7.75 13.03
N ILE A 856 16.09 6.70 12.66
CA ILE A 856 15.72 5.75 11.59
C ILE A 856 15.10 4.46 12.17
N TYR A 857 13.95 4.08 11.63
CA TYR A 857 13.18 2.91 12.03
C TYR A 857 12.73 2.09 10.81
N ILE A 858 12.46 0.81 11.01
CA ILE A 858 11.88 -0.09 10.01
C ILE A 858 10.54 -0.57 10.54
N ALA A 859 9.48 -0.41 9.75
CA ALA A 859 8.16 -0.95 10.07
C ALA A 859 8.14 -2.47 9.91
N LYS A 860 7.46 -3.17 10.82
CA LYS A 860 7.25 -4.62 10.73
C LYS A 860 5.75 -4.90 10.53
N PRO A 861 5.26 -5.04 9.28
CA PRO A 861 3.88 -5.44 9.03
C PRO A 861 3.65 -6.92 9.39
N PRO A 862 2.39 -7.33 9.64
CA PRO A 862 2.06 -8.73 9.90
C PRO A 862 2.18 -9.56 8.61
N LEU A 863 2.63 -10.81 8.75
CA LEU A 863 2.77 -11.75 7.64
C LEU A 863 1.47 -12.51 7.36
N TYR A 864 0.66 -12.75 8.40
CA TYR A 864 -0.54 -13.57 8.30
C TYR A 864 -1.73 -12.89 8.98
N LYS A 865 -2.91 -13.09 8.39
CA LYS A 865 -4.23 -12.81 8.96
C LYS A 865 -5.01 -14.11 9.05
N VAL A 866 -5.45 -14.45 10.25
CA VAL A 866 -6.27 -15.63 10.51
C VAL A 866 -7.66 -15.18 10.92
N LYS A 867 -8.67 -15.63 10.17
CA LYS A 867 -10.08 -15.35 10.43
C LYS A 867 -10.72 -16.54 11.12
N ARG A 868 -11.27 -16.30 12.31
CA ARG A 868 -12.03 -17.27 13.11
C ARG A 868 -13.45 -16.77 13.31
N GLY A 869 -14.39 -17.30 12.52
CA GLY A 869 -15.78 -16.84 12.58
C GLY A 869 -15.93 -15.35 12.25
N LYS A 870 -16.07 -14.50 13.29
CA LYS A 870 -16.13 -13.03 13.17
C LYS A 870 -14.87 -12.31 13.67
N GLU A 871 -13.93 -13.02 14.27
CA GLU A 871 -12.71 -12.46 14.85
C GLU A 871 -11.54 -12.56 13.86
N PHE A 872 -10.68 -11.56 13.86
CA PHE A 872 -9.47 -11.49 13.04
C PHE A 872 -8.25 -11.43 13.96
N HIS A 873 -7.24 -12.25 13.66
CA HIS A 873 -5.97 -12.27 14.36
C HIS A 873 -4.82 -12.05 13.37
N TYR A 874 -3.85 -11.22 13.74
CA TYR A 874 -2.68 -10.91 12.91
C TYR A 874 -1.43 -11.52 13.55
N PHE A 875 -0.54 -12.10 12.73
CA PHE A 875 0.70 -12.73 13.19
C PHE A 875 1.90 -12.23 12.40
N TYR A 876 3.05 -12.09 13.09
CA TYR A 876 4.27 -11.50 12.55
C TYR A 876 5.40 -12.53 12.33
N SER A 877 5.15 -13.80 12.67
CA SER A 877 6.02 -14.94 12.37
C SER A 877 5.22 -16.22 12.16
N ASP A 878 5.83 -17.21 11.50
CA ASP A 878 5.26 -18.55 11.38
C ASP A 878 5.11 -19.24 12.73
N GLU A 879 6.03 -19.01 13.66
CA GLU A 879 6.00 -19.59 15.00
C GLU A 879 4.77 -19.10 15.79
N GLU A 880 4.46 -17.80 15.73
CA GLU A 880 3.30 -17.20 16.38
C GLU A 880 1.99 -17.75 15.81
N LYS A 881 1.90 -17.81 14.47
CA LYS A 881 0.76 -18.39 13.76
C LYS A 881 0.58 -19.87 14.13
N ASN A 882 1.64 -20.67 14.05
CA ASN A 882 1.60 -22.11 14.32
C ASN A 882 1.29 -22.41 15.79
N ALA A 883 1.80 -21.61 16.73
CA ALA A 883 1.48 -21.73 18.15
C ALA A 883 -0.01 -21.42 18.42
N PHE A 884 -0.57 -20.41 17.74
CA PHE A 884 -2.01 -20.11 17.81
C PHE A 884 -2.86 -21.25 17.24
N LEU A 885 -2.51 -21.75 16.04
CA LEU A 885 -3.21 -22.87 15.40
C LEU A 885 -3.17 -24.15 16.26
N LYS A 886 -2.01 -24.45 16.86
CA LYS A 886 -1.82 -25.59 17.77
C LYS A 886 -2.64 -25.45 19.05
N LYS A 887 -2.72 -24.25 19.63
CA LYS A 887 -3.53 -23.95 20.82
C LYS A 887 -5.03 -24.12 20.54
N GLU A 888 -5.46 -23.86 19.31
CA GLU A 888 -6.84 -24.00 18.85
C GLU A 888 -7.19 -25.42 18.37
N GLY A 889 -6.26 -26.38 18.47
CA GLY A 889 -6.49 -27.78 18.15
C GLY A 889 -6.45 -28.12 16.66
N VAL A 890 -5.79 -27.29 15.83
CA VAL A 890 -5.54 -27.55 14.40
C VAL A 890 -4.16 -28.20 14.25
N GLU A 891 -4.11 -29.48 13.84
CA GLU A 891 -2.84 -30.12 13.47
C GLU A 891 -2.42 -29.69 12.06
N VAL A 892 -1.31 -28.96 11.98
CA VAL A 892 -0.68 -28.60 10.71
C VAL A 892 0.06 -29.83 10.19
N LYS A 893 -0.58 -30.64 9.33
CA LYS A 893 0.15 -31.62 8.51
C LYS A 893 1.01 -30.87 7.51
N GLU A 894 2.27 -31.29 7.36
CA GLU A 894 3.26 -30.73 6.45
C GLU A 894 2.66 -30.52 5.05
N LEU A 895 2.46 -29.26 4.67
CA LEU A 895 2.06 -28.86 3.32
C LEU A 895 3.34 -28.82 2.48
N GLU A 896 3.57 -29.86 1.69
CA GLU A 896 4.46 -29.79 0.54
C GLU A 896 3.88 -28.79 -0.47
N GLU A 897 4.68 -27.77 -0.78
CA GLU A 897 4.42 -26.74 -1.77
C GLU A 897 4.13 -27.34 -3.15
N LYS A 898 2.88 -27.19 -3.60
CA LYS A 898 2.59 -27.03 -5.02
C LYS A 898 1.91 -25.68 -5.21
N GLY A 899 2.62 -24.80 -5.91
CA GLY A 899 2.18 -23.44 -6.19
C GLY A 899 0.76 -23.37 -6.75
N VAL A 900 -0.05 -22.54 -6.13
CA VAL A 900 -1.35 -22.13 -6.63
C VAL A 900 -1.40 -20.60 -6.59
N GLU A 901 -1.67 -20.02 -7.76
CA GLU A 901 -2.02 -18.62 -7.96
C GLU A 901 -3.30 -18.28 -7.19
N ASP A 902 -3.27 -17.15 -6.47
CA ASP A 902 -4.41 -16.40 -5.93
C ASP A 902 -5.58 -17.22 -5.32
N GLY A 903 -5.53 -17.50 -4.01
CA GLY A 903 -6.71 -18.00 -3.27
C GLY A 903 -6.53 -18.08 -1.74
N GLU A 904 -7.54 -17.66 -0.99
CA GLU A 904 -7.69 -17.94 0.46
C GLU A 904 -7.71 -19.47 0.69
N GLU A 905 -6.89 -19.99 1.60
CA GLU A 905 -6.96 -21.40 2.02
C GLU A 905 -7.91 -21.55 3.22
N GLU A 906 -9.00 -22.30 3.04
CA GLU A 906 -9.86 -22.76 4.12
C GLU A 906 -9.35 -24.11 4.64
N ILE A 907 -9.02 -24.19 5.93
CA ILE A 907 -8.60 -25.44 6.58
C ILE A 907 -9.74 -25.93 7.48
N GLU A 908 -10.25 -27.13 7.21
CA GLU A 908 -11.16 -27.85 8.12
C GLU A 908 -10.35 -28.73 9.08
N ALA A 909 -10.50 -28.51 10.38
CA ALA A 909 -9.81 -29.31 11.40
C ALA A 909 -10.59 -30.60 11.71
N GLU A 910 -9.96 -31.77 11.49
CA GLU A 910 -10.43 -33.06 12.03
C GLU A 910 -9.84 -33.28 13.44
N THR A 911 -10.70 -33.54 14.43
CA THR A 911 -10.28 -33.84 15.81
C THR A 911 -9.94 -35.31 15.98
N ALA A 912 -8.75 -35.63 16.48
CA ALA A 912 -8.32 -36.99 16.82
C ALA A 912 -9.18 -37.61 17.95
N GLU A 913 -9.63 -38.85 17.74
CA GLU A 913 -10.34 -39.68 18.71
C GLU A 913 -9.39 -40.19 19.82
N ALA A 914 -9.82 -40.06 21.08
CA ALA A 914 -9.33 -40.91 22.17
C ALA A 914 -10.48 -41.25 23.13
N ASP A 915 -10.53 -42.54 23.45
CA ASP A 915 -11.67 -43.33 23.90
C ASP A 915 -11.94 -43.23 25.42
N THR A 916 -13.23 -43.15 25.81
CA THR A 916 -13.95 -43.90 26.87
C THR A 916 -15.03 -43.11 27.66
N ASN A 917 -16.28 -43.51 27.43
CA ASN A 917 -17.46 -43.55 28.32
C ASN A 917 -17.73 -42.44 29.36
N ARG A 918 -18.66 -41.53 29.04
CA ARG A 918 -20.03 -41.48 29.63
C ARG A 918 -20.85 -40.28 29.11
N SER A 919 -22.13 -40.55 28.93
CA SER A 919 -23.22 -39.71 28.43
C SER A 919 -23.27 -38.27 28.96
N THR A 920 -23.21 -37.27 28.06
CA THR A 920 -24.12 -36.11 28.04
C THR A 920 -24.03 -35.40 26.68
N LEU A 921 -25.20 -35.07 26.11
CA LEU A 921 -25.34 -34.32 24.85
C LEU A 921 -24.72 -32.93 24.96
N ASN A 922 -23.76 -32.62 24.07
CA ASN A 922 -23.51 -31.26 23.59
C ASN A 922 -22.92 -31.33 22.17
N ALA A 923 -23.64 -30.75 21.22
CA ALA A 923 -23.22 -30.63 19.82
C ALA A 923 -21.96 -29.73 19.73
N LYS A 924 -20.79 -30.32 19.49
CA LYS A 924 -19.56 -29.59 19.17
C LYS A 924 -19.63 -29.11 17.71
N ARG A 925 -19.69 -27.79 17.51
CA ARG A 925 -19.52 -27.11 16.21
C ARG A 925 -18.09 -27.31 15.70
N SER A 926 -17.92 -27.72 14.45
CA SER A 926 -16.64 -27.60 13.75
C SER A 926 -16.30 -26.11 13.56
N LEU A 927 -15.06 -25.73 13.87
CA LEU A 927 -14.53 -24.38 13.74
C LEU A 927 -13.80 -24.28 12.40
N ARG A 928 -14.36 -23.54 11.43
CA ARG A 928 -13.64 -23.20 10.18
C ARG A 928 -12.71 -22.02 10.42
N VAL A 929 -11.47 -22.15 9.99
CA VAL A 929 -10.42 -21.13 10.08
C VAL A 929 -9.92 -20.84 8.66
N SER A 930 -9.87 -19.56 8.30
CA SER A 930 -9.33 -19.08 7.01
C SER A 930 -8.04 -18.32 7.27
N ILE A 931 -7.01 -18.59 6.47
CA ILE A 931 -5.69 -17.98 6.59
C ILE A 931 -5.39 -17.19 5.31
N GLN A 932 -5.01 -15.92 5.48
CA GLN A 932 -4.52 -15.05 4.42
C GLN A 932 -3.08 -14.67 4.74
N ARG A 933 -2.18 -14.81 3.75
CA ARG A 933 -0.79 -14.35 3.83
C ARG A 933 -0.67 -13.02 3.09
N TYR A 934 -0.08 -12.02 3.73
CA TYR A 934 0.21 -10.72 3.10
C TYR A 934 1.55 -10.78 2.38
N LYS A 935 1.59 -10.37 1.09
CA LYS A 935 2.83 -10.24 0.32
C LYS A 935 3.29 -8.78 0.21
N GLY A 936 2.37 -7.83 0.25
CA GLY A 936 2.68 -6.40 0.22
C GLY A 936 1.74 -5.56 1.08
N LEU A 937 2.19 -4.36 1.46
CA LEU A 937 1.42 -3.40 2.26
C LEU A 937 0.14 -2.95 1.51
N GLY A 938 0.16 -2.99 0.18
CA GLY A 938 -1.00 -2.66 -0.67
C GLY A 938 -2.14 -3.68 -0.64
N GLU A 939 -1.92 -4.88 -0.08
CA GLU A 939 -2.97 -5.90 0.11
C GLU A 939 -3.78 -5.69 1.39
N MET A 940 -3.30 -4.81 2.28
CA MET A 940 -3.96 -4.46 3.52
C MET A 940 -4.94 -3.31 3.31
N ASN A 941 -6.14 -3.40 3.88
CA ASN A 941 -7.02 -2.24 3.91
C ASN A 941 -6.44 -1.15 4.83
N PRO A 942 -6.76 0.15 4.63
CA PRO A 942 -6.19 1.24 5.43
C PRO A 942 -6.37 1.08 6.95
N GLU A 943 -7.49 0.51 7.39
CA GLU A 943 -7.76 0.20 8.81
C GLU A 943 -6.81 -0.88 9.34
N GLU A 944 -6.55 -1.93 8.55
CA GLU A 944 -5.63 -3.01 8.91
C GLU A 944 -4.19 -2.49 8.96
N LEU A 945 -3.81 -1.67 7.98
CA LEU A 945 -2.49 -1.03 7.94
C LEU A 945 -2.29 -0.09 9.15
N TRP A 946 -3.33 0.67 9.52
CA TRP A 946 -3.32 1.49 10.72
C TRP A 946 -3.14 0.62 11.97
N GLU A 947 -4.05 -0.31 12.23
CA GLU A 947 -4.07 -1.10 13.47
C GLU A 947 -2.84 -1.97 13.68
N THR A 948 -2.18 -2.40 12.59
CA THR A 948 -1.07 -3.36 12.67
C THR A 948 0.30 -2.72 12.53
N THR A 949 0.42 -1.63 11.77
CA THR A 949 1.72 -1.14 11.27
C THR A 949 1.94 0.35 11.53
N MET A 950 0.89 1.18 11.54
CA MET A 950 1.04 2.64 11.66
C MET A 950 0.64 3.21 13.03
N ASP A 951 -0.30 2.58 13.75
CA ASP A 951 -0.79 3.01 15.06
C ASP A 951 0.33 2.97 16.11
N PRO A 952 0.74 4.12 16.69
CA PRO A 952 1.79 4.18 17.71
C PRO A 952 1.56 3.30 18.94
N GLU A 953 0.31 2.97 19.28
CA GLU A 953 -0.02 2.15 20.45
C GLU A 953 0.13 0.64 20.19
N LYS A 954 -0.01 0.20 18.94
CA LYS A 954 -0.06 -1.22 18.56
C LYS A 954 1.12 -1.69 17.71
N ARG A 955 1.73 -0.78 16.93
CA ARG A 955 2.77 -1.14 15.96
C ARG A 955 4.06 -1.59 16.63
N THR A 956 4.83 -2.38 15.89
CA THR A 956 6.22 -2.72 16.25
C THR A 956 7.19 -2.10 15.24
N LEU A 957 8.13 -1.29 15.73
CA LEU A 957 9.19 -0.69 14.93
C LEU A 957 10.56 -1.25 15.33
N LYS A 958 11.40 -1.56 14.34
CA LYS A 958 12.80 -1.91 14.58
C LYS A 958 13.66 -0.65 14.43
N LYS A 959 14.25 -0.19 15.53
CA LYS A 959 15.20 0.94 15.51
C LYS A 959 16.51 0.50 14.85
N VAL A 960 17.03 1.31 13.94
CA VAL A 960 18.32 1.06 13.28
C VAL A 960 19.44 1.67 14.12
N THR A 961 20.45 0.89 14.45
CA THR A 961 21.65 1.30 15.19
C THR A 961 22.89 0.81 14.45
N VAL A 962 24.04 1.42 14.74
CA VAL A 962 25.33 0.92 14.26
C VAL A 962 26.22 0.67 15.46
N GLU A 963 26.52 -0.60 15.68
CA GLU A 963 27.37 -1.06 16.79
C GLU A 963 28.85 -0.92 16.43
N ASP A 964 29.24 -1.40 15.25
CA ASP A 964 30.57 -1.23 14.68
C ASP A 964 30.48 -0.55 13.31
N ALA A 965 31.00 0.68 13.23
CA ALA A 965 30.99 1.45 11.99
C ALA A 965 31.95 0.89 10.93
N GLN A 966 33.07 0.29 11.32
CA GLN A 966 34.06 -0.28 10.41
C GLN A 966 33.56 -1.60 9.82
N GLU A 967 32.94 -2.44 10.63
CA GLU A 967 32.34 -3.68 10.14
C GLU A 967 31.14 -3.39 9.22
N ALA A 968 30.27 -2.46 9.61
CA ALA A 968 29.16 -2.04 8.76
C ALA A 968 29.63 -1.47 7.42
N ASP A 969 30.66 -0.63 7.41
CA ASP A 969 31.29 -0.08 6.22
C ASP A 969 31.77 -1.19 5.26
N LYS A 970 32.52 -2.16 5.80
CA LYS A 970 33.01 -3.32 5.05
C LYS A 970 31.86 -4.14 4.45
N ILE A 971 30.77 -4.33 5.20
CA ILE A 971 29.60 -5.07 4.71
C ILE A 971 28.91 -4.31 3.56
N PHE A 972 28.73 -2.99 3.69
CA PHE A 972 28.17 -2.18 2.61
C PHE A 972 29.05 -2.19 1.36
N ASP A 973 30.38 -2.11 1.51
CA ASP A 973 31.32 -2.22 0.40
C ASP A 973 31.19 -3.55 -0.34
N ILE A 974 31.11 -4.67 0.38
CA ILE A 974 30.97 -6.02 -0.22
C ILE A 974 29.61 -6.15 -0.92
N LEU A 975 28.52 -5.82 -0.22
CA LEU A 975 27.15 -6.05 -0.70
C LEU A 975 26.72 -5.06 -1.79
N MET A 976 27.17 -3.81 -1.72
CA MET A 976 26.70 -2.71 -2.57
C MET A 976 27.78 -2.15 -3.51
N GLY A 977 29.05 -2.56 -3.39
CA GLY A 977 30.16 -2.13 -4.25
C GLY A 977 30.15 -2.72 -5.68
N GLU A 978 31.32 -2.88 -6.32
CA GLU A 978 31.43 -3.54 -7.65
C GLU A 978 32.18 -4.88 -7.61
N ASP A 979 32.74 -5.27 -6.46
CA ASP A 979 33.46 -6.54 -6.32
C ASP A 979 32.49 -7.73 -6.30
N VAL A 980 32.11 -8.17 -7.50
CA VAL A 980 31.22 -9.32 -7.71
C VAL A 980 31.78 -10.59 -7.07
N PRO A 981 33.08 -10.95 -7.20
CA PRO A 981 33.66 -12.08 -6.50
C PRO A 981 33.48 -12.05 -4.97
N SER A 982 33.82 -10.94 -4.30
CA SER A 982 33.68 -10.83 -2.84
C SER A 982 32.22 -10.93 -2.41
N ARG A 983 31.32 -10.28 -3.16
CA ARG A 983 29.87 -10.40 -2.92
C ARG A 983 29.39 -11.84 -3.08
N LYS A 984 29.81 -12.52 -4.14
CA LYS A 984 29.45 -13.92 -4.40
C LYS A 984 29.95 -14.82 -3.29
N SER A 985 31.20 -14.65 -2.85
CA SER A 985 31.78 -15.41 -1.74
C SER A 985 31.02 -15.15 -0.43
N PHE A 986 30.67 -13.90 -0.16
CA PHE A 986 29.85 -13.52 0.99
C PHE A 986 28.47 -14.19 0.95
N ILE A 987 27.80 -14.17 -0.20
CA ILE A 987 26.50 -14.82 -0.40
C ILE A 987 26.65 -16.33 -0.19
N GLN A 988 27.64 -16.99 -0.80
CA GLN A 988 27.87 -18.43 -0.66
C GLN A 988 28.14 -18.84 0.79
N SER A 989 28.96 -18.06 1.51
CA SER A 989 29.33 -18.35 2.90
C SER A 989 28.18 -18.11 3.90
N ASN A 990 27.20 -17.27 3.53
CA ASN A 990 26.07 -16.91 4.39
C ASN A 990 24.72 -17.41 3.85
N ALA A 991 24.70 -18.18 2.76
CA ALA A 991 23.46 -18.64 2.11
C ALA A 991 22.57 -19.45 3.07
N THR A 992 23.17 -20.23 3.97
CA THR A 992 22.45 -21.01 4.99
C THR A 992 21.76 -20.16 6.06
N LYS A 993 22.13 -18.88 6.18
CA LYS A 993 21.47 -17.92 7.08
C LYS A 993 20.29 -17.22 6.42
N ALA A 994 20.10 -17.38 5.10
CA ALA A 994 18.98 -16.80 4.39
C ALA A 994 17.73 -17.66 4.59
N THR A 995 16.72 -17.12 5.26
CA THR A 995 15.34 -17.59 5.13
C THR A 995 14.85 -17.16 3.76
N LEU A 996 14.93 -18.07 2.79
CA LEU A 996 14.34 -17.90 1.47
C LEU A 996 12.83 -18.12 1.62
N ASP A 997 12.04 -17.10 1.29
CA ASP A 997 10.63 -17.30 0.94
C ASP A 997 10.63 -17.99 -0.44
N ILE A 998 10.58 -19.32 -0.43
CA ILE A 998 10.31 -20.12 -1.63
C ILE A 998 8.80 -20.24 -1.79
#